data_AF-A0A8X6GRG7-F1
#
_entry.id   AF-A0A8X6GRG7-F1
#
_cell.length_a   1.000
_cell.length_b   1.000
_cell.length_c   1.000
_cell.angle_alpha   90.00
_cell.angle_beta   90.00
_cell.angle_gamma   90.00
#
_symmetry.space_group_name_H-M   'P 1'
#
loop_
_entity.id
_entity.type
_entity.pdbx_description
1 polymer ?
#
loop_
_entity_poly.entity_id
_entity_poly.type
_entity_poly.pdbx_seq_one_letter_code
_entity_poly.pdbx_strand_id
1 'polypeptide(L)'
;MRPIQISEPNSNETVFGIDLGTTNSLIAIVNKAGDVEIFKDEQGRELLPSALSYENNVLKIGYGVDQNAICSIKRLMGKSIKDLNKEGLNFEIDHESEKVIRVKCSEEKYLTPVEISAEILKALCERVKKSTGIKVKKAVITVPAYFDDSARNATKYAAKLAGIEVLRLVNEPTAAALSYSIEKNNNSGIYAVYDLGGGTFDISILKLHQGVFQVLAVSGDTKLGGDDFDHLLNLIVLDKYREKTGETPKQLNSLLIESRSVKEYLSNHTMAIFEFNVNGKPFKCEITREEFEQAISPLVNRTINIVTRTISDVDLKIDDIKGVILVGGATRTPLVQNSLVKLFGNKVLNDVDPDKAVVMGAALQAHYLTCNPKDRNILLDVLPLSLGIETMGGIVEKIIPRNTPLPVSEIKEFTTYVDGQPAMKIHVCQGEREMIEDNKSLAQFELKGIPPLPAGSARVEIEFTVNVDGILTVTAREKATGIEQTVEVNSNFGLSEADVQNMVNQSINSFDEDMKARSLAEAKINGNKLIHLVENVSTDQKLKNLLQNAKNALQGNDLNEINNTIAELENSSLELWGMFKKVCQTEKKLETNILSSIREGRPLTGRDGALTPFIKKLLEASLEGEIENHLLAESEENNRRNGRNGKTLRTSAGSFELLTPRDREGSFEPQIVKKRQTNLHPELETKILSTFASGMGYRDIASHVEEIYDHKISAAEISSITDKLLPIINEWRSRPLQSVYPIVFMDGMFFKVKEDGHCVSKCMYNILGIDQNGRKEVLGFYLAESEGANFWLGVLNDLKERGVEDILIACVDGLKSFPAAINSAFPKAEVQLCIVHQIRNSLKYVSSKDVKVFMNDLKKIYRATSKEIAENYLLELEEKWGEKYQLVVKSWQNNWENLSGYFKYSGPVRKLIYTTNHIEGLHRQIRKFTKTKGSFTSLYKQVYCAIKKAEEKWTMPISDWALTISQLDIFFPARLKIELN
;
A
#
# COMPACT_ATOMS: atom_id res chain seq x y z
N MET A 1 -20.87 12.85 2.00
CA MET A 1 -20.01 13.63 2.91
C MET A 1 -20.89 14.49 3.81
N ARG A 2 -20.93 14.22 5.12
CA ARG A 2 -21.38 15.21 6.11
C ARG A 2 -20.12 15.92 6.63
N PRO A 3 -20.07 17.26 6.67
CA PRO A 3 -18.92 17.96 7.23
C PRO A 3 -18.91 17.78 8.75
N ILE A 4 -17.82 17.27 9.30
CA ILE A 4 -17.56 17.16 10.73
C ILE A 4 -17.29 18.58 11.26
N GLN A 5 -18.02 19.02 12.29
CA GLN A 5 -17.81 20.31 12.94
C GLN A 5 -16.55 20.26 13.83
N ILE A 6 -15.54 21.02 13.46
CA ILE A 6 -14.38 21.35 14.31
C ILE A 6 -14.78 22.56 15.16
N SER A 7 -14.49 22.56 16.47
CA SER A 7 -14.61 23.76 17.30
C SER A 7 -13.45 24.70 16.95
N GLU A 8 -13.72 25.71 16.13
CA GLU A 8 -12.72 26.65 15.64
C GLU A 8 -12.53 27.85 16.60
N PRO A 9 -11.30 28.34 16.78
CA PRO A 9 -11.05 29.55 17.58
C PRO A 9 -11.65 30.79 16.91
N ASN A 10 -12.00 31.80 17.72
CA ASN A 10 -12.46 33.08 17.20
C ASN A 10 -11.32 33.78 16.44
N SER A 11 -11.63 34.41 15.30
CA SER A 11 -10.67 35.04 14.37
C SER A 11 -9.82 36.20 14.94
N ASN A 12 -10.03 36.60 16.20
CA ASN A 12 -9.32 37.69 16.87
C ASN A 12 -8.28 37.21 17.92
N GLU A 13 -8.09 35.90 18.10
CA GLU A 13 -7.17 35.38 19.11
C GLU A 13 -5.72 35.31 18.61
N THR A 14 -4.78 35.78 19.42
CA THR A 14 -3.34 35.70 19.13
C THR A 14 -2.80 34.31 19.47
N VAL A 15 -2.31 33.61 18.46
CA VAL A 15 -1.73 32.26 18.59
C VAL A 15 -0.27 32.29 18.14
N PHE A 16 0.62 31.74 18.96
CA PHE A 16 2.06 31.70 18.71
C PHE A 16 2.49 30.34 18.17
N GLY A 17 3.57 30.29 17.40
CA GLY A 17 4.31 29.07 17.09
C GLY A 17 5.47 28.90 18.06
N ILE A 18 5.61 27.73 18.66
CA ILE A 18 6.73 27.40 19.56
C ILE A 18 7.46 26.18 19.02
N ASP A 19 8.77 26.32 18.86
CA ASP A 19 9.67 25.19 18.71
C ASP A 19 10.29 24.86 20.07
N LEU A 20 9.87 23.75 20.66
CA LEU A 20 10.43 23.26 21.93
C LEU A 20 11.50 22.23 21.60
N GLY A 21 12.72 22.63 21.22
CA GLY A 21 13.76 21.70 20.80
C GLY A 21 14.58 21.10 21.96
N THR A 22 15.29 20.00 21.68
CA THR A 22 16.17 19.31 22.66
C THR A 22 17.31 20.20 23.14
N THR A 23 17.89 20.97 22.22
CA THR A 23 19.06 21.82 22.48
C THR A 23 18.69 23.28 22.59
N ASN A 24 17.84 23.77 21.68
CA ASN A 24 17.39 25.15 21.63
C ASN A 24 15.87 25.19 21.45
N SER A 25 15.23 26.21 22.00
CA SER A 25 13.81 26.49 21.81
C SER A 25 13.61 27.90 21.26
N LEU A 26 12.57 28.09 20.47
CA LEU A 26 12.21 29.36 19.83
C LEU A 26 10.71 29.62 19.93
N ILE A 27 10.32 30.89 19.83
CA ILE A 27 8.92 31.31 19.76
C ILE A 27 8.76 32.37 18.68
N ALA A 28 7.71 32.26 17.87
CA ALA A 28 7.43 33.15 16.75
C ALA A 28 5.93 33.41 16.57
N ILE A 29 5.61 34.44 15.79
CA ILE A 29 4.26 34.81 15.40
C ILE A 29 4.23 35.28 13.94
N VAL A 30 3.09 35.14 13.27
CA VAL A 30 2.86 35.84 12.00
C VAL A 30 2.31 37.23 12.31
N ASN A 31 3.04 38.26 11.90
CA ASN A 31 2.65 39.64 12.14
C ASN A 31 1.52 40.07 11.18
N LYS A 32 1.01 41.30 11.35
CA LYS A 32 -0.06 41.84 10.50
C LYS A 32 0.34 42.04 9.03
N ALA A 33 1.63 42.11 8.73
CA ALA A 33 2.15 42.21 7.36
C ALA A 33 2.22 40.84 6.66
N GLY A 34 2.00 39.74 7.39
CA GLY A 34 2.09 38.37 6.88
C GLY A 34 3.48 37.73 7.08
N ASP A 35 4.45 38.47 7.64
CA ASP A 35 5.79 37.97 7.89
C ASP A 35 5.89 37.21 9.20
N VAL A 36 6.73 36.18 9.24
CA VAL A 36 7.06 35.48 10.47
C VAL A 36 8.08 36.29 11.29
N GLU A 37 7.70 36.67 12.50
CA GLU A 37 8.56 37.35 13.48
C GLU A 37 8.97 36.38 14.59
N ILE A 38 10.28 36.18 14.77
CA ILE A 38 10.87 35.36 15.85
C ILE A 38 11.29 36.28 17.00
N PHE A 39 10.90 35.93 18.24
CA PHE A 39 11.16 36.77 19.40
C PHE A 39 12.58 36.63 19.94
N LYS A 40 13.21 37.78 20.17
CA LYS A 40 14.60 37.92 20.62
C LYS A 40 14.69 38.23 22.10
N ASP A 41 15.82 37.90 22.71
CA ASP A 41 16.16 38.39 24.05
C ASP A 41 16.75 39.82 24.02
N GLU A 42 17.09 40.35 25.19
CA GLU A 42 17.66 41.70 25.37
C GLU A 42 19.02 41.90 24.66
N GLN A 43 19.71 40.80 24.30
CA GLN A 43 20.99 40.81 23.57
C GLN A 43 20.80 40.55 22.06
N GLY A 44 19.54 40.48 21.59
CA GLY A 44 19.21 40.25 20.19
C GLY A 44 19.27 38.79 19.74
N ARG A 45 19.39 37.83 20.67
CA ARG A 45 19.48 36.40 20.35
C ARG A 45 18.09 35.79 20.18
N GLU A 46 17.89 35.06 19.10
CA GLU A 46 16.64 34.37 18.78
C GLU A 46 16.53 33.01 19.48
N LEU A 47 17.63 32.26 19.57
CA LEU A 47 17.68 30.96 20.22
C LEU A 47 17.58 31.10 21.75
N LEU A 48 16.90 30.16 22.41
CA LEU A 48 16.97 29.96 23.86
C LEU A 48 17.54 28.56 24.09
N PRO A 49 18.73 28.40 24.68
CA PRO A 49 19.22 27.07 25.05
C PRO A 49 18.21 26.37 25.97
N SER A 50 17.85 25.13 25.64
CA SER A 50 16.97 24.26 26.43
C SER A 50 17.76 23.67 27.60
N ALA A 51 18.32 24.55 28.42
CA ALA A 51 19.20 24.24 29.53
C ALA A 51 18.75 24.98 30.79
N LEU A 52 18.90 24.33 31.95
CA LEU A 52 18.45 24.84 33.23
C LEU A 52 19.47 24.54 34.32
N SER A 53 19.74 25.48 35.21
CA SER A 53 20.51 25.22 36.43
C SER A 53 19.98 26.00 37.63
N TYR A 54 20.33 25.55 38.83
CA TYR A 54 20.02 26.23 40.08
C TYR A 54 21.31 26.70 40.74
N GLU A 55 21.48 28.01 40.85
CA GLU A 55 22.59 28.61 41.59
C GLU A 55 22.04 29.28 42.85
N ASN A 56 22.49 28.86 44.03
CA ASN A 56 21.99 29.38 45.32
C ASN A 56 20.45 29.33 45.44
N ASN A 57 19.82 28.24 44.96
CA ASN A 57 18.37 28.07 44.85
C ASN A 57 17.64 29.06 43.91
N VAL A 58 18.38 29.86 43.13
CA VAL A 58 17.81 30.70 42.06
C VAL A 58 17.85 29.93 40.75
N LEU A 59 16.69 29.84 40.10
CA LEU A 59 16.53 29.20 38.80
C LEU A 59 17.11 30.07 37.69
N LYS A 60 18.03 29.50 36.89
CA LYS A 60 18.53 30.06 35.63
C LYS A 60 18.14 29.17 34.46
N ILE A 61 17.76 29.78 33.35
CA ILE A 61 17.31 29.09 32.13
C ILE A 61 17.99 29.73 30.92
N GLY A 62 18.49 28.92 30.00
CA GLY A 62 19.09 29.38 28.76
C GLY A 62 20.56 29.77 28.92
N TYR A 63 20.91 30.97 28.44
CA TYR A 63 22.29 31.44 28.49
C TYR A 63 22.72 31.82 29.92
N GLY A 64 23.96 31.48 30.29
CA GLY A 64 24.52 31.80 31.61
C GLY A 64 24.19 30.81 32.72
N VAL A 65 23.72 29.61 32.34
CA VAL A 65 23.65 28.43 33.22
C VAL A 65 25.05 27.87 33.48
N ASP A 66 25.21 27.13 34.58
CA ASP A 66 26.50 26.55 34.99
C ASP A 66 26.91 25.29 34.20
N GLN A 67 28.10 24.75 34.49
CA GLN A 67 28.64 23.54 33.83
C GLN A 67 27.85 22.25 34.17
N ASN A 68 27.06 22.25 35.24
CA ASN A 68 26.23 21.14 35.67
C ASN A 68 24.76 21.33 35.24
N ALA A 69 24.48 22.27 34.33
CA ALA A 69 23.14 22.56 33.86
C ALA A 69 22.47 21.35 33.24
N ILE A 70 21.23 21.10 33.61
CA ILE A 70 20.39 20.06 33.03
C ILE A 70 20.11 20.42 31.58
N CYS A 71 20.60 19.60 30.66
CA CYS A 71 20.43 19.77 29.21
C CYS A 71 19.62 18.61 28.62
N SER A 72 19.14 18.77 27.38
CA SER A 72 18.57 17.67 26.59
C SER A 72 17.41 16.93 27.25
N ILE A 73 16.68 17.61 28.15
CA ILE A 73 15.59 17.03 28.94
C ILE A 73 14.46 16.47 28.08
N LYS A 74 14.29 17.02 26.85
CA LYS A 74 13.32 16.56 25.86
C LYS A 74 13.48 15.06 25.54
N ARG A 75 14.70 14.51 25.63
CA ARG A 75 14.97 13.06 25.44
C ARG A 75 14.31 12.18 26.49
N LEU A 76 13.89 12.74 27.63
CA LEU A 76 13.23 12.04 28.74
C LEU A 76 11.71 12.24 28.78
N MET A 77 11.15 13.01 27.84
CA MET A 77 9.71 13.24 27.78
C MET A 77 8.97 11.93 27.50
N GLY A 78 7.98 11.62 28.35
CA GLY A 78 7.17 10.42 28.21
C GLY A 78 7.85 9.10 28.61
N LYS A 79 9.12 9.13 29.08
CA LYS A 79 9.89 7.93 29.44
C LYS A 79 9.75 7.54 30.91
N SER A 80 9.91 6.26 31.19
CA SER A 80 9.96 5.70 32.55
C SER A 80 11.40 5.48 33.03
N ILE A 81 11.58 5.24 34.33
CA ILE A 81 12.90 4.96 34.91
C ILE A 81 13.59 3.73 34.27
N LYS A 82 12.80 2.79 33.72
CA LYS A 82 13.28 1.56 33.08
C LYS A 82 13.87 1.80 31.69
N ASP A 83 13.47 2.89 31.05
CA ASP A 83 13.88 3.25 29.68
C ASP A 83 15.18 4.08 29.65
N LEU A 84 15.71 4.41 30.84
CA LEU A 84 16.93 5.19 31.01
C LEU A 84 18.17 4.31 30.75
N ASN A 85 18.87 4.60 29.65
CA ASN A 85 20.29 4.29 29.57
C ASN A 85 21.06 5.33 30.40
N LYS A 86 21.91 4.87 31.32
CA LYS A 86 22.71 5.74 32.19
C LYS A 86 23.84 6.48 31.46
N GLU A 87 24.18 6.05 30.24
CA GLU A 87 25.24 6.64 29.43
C GLU A 87 24.76 7.94 28.77
N GLY A 88 25.53 9.03 28.92
CA GLY A 88 25.31 10.30 28.22
C GLY A 88 24.38 11.32 28.88
N LEU A 89 23.89 11.09 30.10
CA LEU A 89 23.12 12.10 30.86
C LEU A 89 24.03 12.93 31.77
N ASN A 90 23.91 14.25 31.74
CA ASN A 90 24.78 15.15 32.50
C ASN A 90 24.26 15.54 33.90
N PHE A 91 23.22 14.88 34.39
CA PHE A 91 22.56 15.18 35.65
C PHE A 91 22.20 13.92 36.44
N GLU A 92 22.05 14.06 37.76
CA GLU A 92 21.65 12.99 38.67
C GLU A 92 20.12 12.75 38.61
N ILE A 93 19.73 11.48 38.69
CA ILE A 93 18.33 11.04 38.72
C ILE A 93 18.02 10.47 40.10
N ASP A 94 16.87 10.84 40.64
CA ASP A 94 16.33 10.26 41.87
C ASP A 94 15.90 8.81 41.61
N HIS A 95 16.57 7.88 42.27
CA HIS A 95 16.32 6.44 42.17
C HIS A 95 15.28 5.94 43.18
N GLU A 96 14.82 6.77 44.13
CA GLU A 96 13.78 6.40 45.09
C GLU A 96 12.37 6.44 44.45
N SER A 97 12.22 7.13 43.32
CA SER A 97 10.97 7.13 42.54
C SER A 97 10.91 5.94 41.57
N GLU A 98 10.18 4.88 41.92
CA GLU A 98 10.05 3.68 41.07
C GLU A 98 9.23 3.90 39.78
N LYS A 99 8.44 4.98 39.68
CA LYS A 99 7.45 5.16 38.60
C LYS A 99 7.69 6.36 37.69
N VAL A 100 8.36 7.43 38.16
CA VAL A 100 8.48 8.69 37.41
C VAL A 100 9.93 9.17 37.46
N ILE A 101 10.47 9.57 36.31
CA ILE A 101 11.80 10.15 36.25
C ILE A 101 11.78 11.50 36.98
N ARG A 102 12.66 11.63 37.97
CA ARG A 102 12.91 12.89 38.69
C ARG A 102 14.38 13.23 38.58
N VAL A 103 14.67 14.43 38.10
CA VAL A 103 16.01 14.97 37.94
C VAL A 103 16.33 15.84 39.14
N LYS A 104 17.47 15.57 39.76
CA LYS A 104 17.97 16.38 40.86
C LYS A 104 18.49 17.71 40.31
N CYS A 105 17.85 18.79 40.73
CA CYS A 105 18.12 20.15 40.28
C CYS A 105 18.94 20.96 41.29
N SER A 106 18.79 20.66 42.59
CA SER A 106 19.64 21.16 43.69
C SER A 106 19.67 20.12 44.82
N GLU A 107 20.32 20.41 45.95
CA GLU A 107 20.41 19.46 47.07
C GLU A 107 19.04 18.96 47.57
N GLU A 108 18.03 19.83 47.57
CA GLU A 108 16.68 19.52 48.07
C GLU A 108 15.60 19.49 46.97
N LYS A 109 15.93 19.87 45.72
CA LYS A 109 14.93 20.07 44.67
C LYS A 109 15.05 19.05 43.56
N TYR A 110 13.93 18.37 43.29
CA TYR A 110 13.78 17.40 42.22
C TYR A 110 12.63 17.81 41.31
N LEU A 111 12.85 17.79 40.00
CA LEU A 111 11.84 18.12 39.00
C LEU A 111 11.73 17.00 37.98
N THR A 112 10.53 16.81 37.47
CA THR A 112 10.26 15.90 36.34
C THR A 112 10.67 16.54 35.01
N PRO A 113 10.90 15.74 33.95
CA PRO A 113 11.16 16.26 32.61
C PRO A 113 10.08 17.24 32.10
N VAL A 114 8.83 16.99 32.47
CA VAL A 114 7.68 17.85 32.15
C VAL A 114 7.81 19.20 32.84
N GLU A 115 8.11 19.22 34.14
CA GLU A 115 8.26 20.47 34.90
C GLU A 115 9.43 21.30 34.38
N ILE A 116 10.56 20.66 34.07
CA ILE A 116 11.72 21.35 33.48
C ILE A 116 11.35 21.95 32.11
N SER A 117 10.66 21.18 31.26
CA SER A 117 10.19 21.69 29.96
C SER A 117 9.19 22.83 30.12
N ALA A 118 8.35 22.80 31.16
CA ALA A 118 7.44 23.91 31.48
C ALA A 118 8.19 25.18 31.89
N GLU A 119 9.30 25.08 32.62
CA GLU A 119 10.15 26.24 32.93
C GLU A 119 10.77 26.86 31.66
N ILE A 120 11.21 26.04 30.71
CA ILE A 120 11.72 26.51 29.40
C ILE A 120 10.60 27.25 28.62
N LEU A 121 9.39 26.70 28.59
CA LEU A 121 8.23 27.34 27.95
C LEU A 121 7.85 28.66 28.65
N LYS A 122 7.92 28.74 29.98
CA LYS A 122 7.71 29.98 30.73
C LYS A 122 8.74 31.04 30.34
N ALA A 123 10.02 30.68 30.19
CA ALA A 123 11.07 31.61 29.76
C ALA A 123 10.80 32.19 28.36
N LEU A 124 10.30 31.38 27.41
CA LEU A 124 9.84 31.87 26.10
C LEU A 124 8.65 32.84 26.23
N CYS A 125 7.65 32.50 27.06
CA CYS A 125 6.51 33.38 27.32
C CYS A 125 6.93 34.71 27.95
N GLU A 126 7.88 34.69 28.88
CA GLU A 126 8.45 35.89 29.49
C GLU A 126 9.19 36.76 28.48
N ARG A 127 9.93 36.14 27.55
CA ARG A 127 10.61 36.86 26.44
C ARG A 127 9.61 37.62 25.58
N VAL A 128 8.49 36.99 25.21
CA VAL A 128 7.40 37.67 24.47
C VAL A 128 6.79 38.80 25.30
N LYS A 129 6.49 38.54 26.58
CA LYS A 129 5.89 39.52 27.47
C LYS A 129 6.78 40.75 27.68
N LYS A 130 8.10 40.57 27.83
CA LYS A 130 9.07 41.67 27.97
C LYS A 130 9.17 42.51 26.69
N SER A 131 9.15 41.88 25.53
CA SER A 131 9.32 42.57 24.24
C SER A 131 8.04 43.26 23.75
N THR A 132 6.86 42.72 24.03
CA THR A 132 5.58 43.19 23.45
C THR A 132 4.53 43.61 24.47
N GLY A 133 4.68 43.25 25.74
CA GLY A 133 3.61 43.35 26.75
C GLY A 133 2.51 42.29 26.62
N ILE A 134 2.53 41.45 25.57
CA ILE A 134 1.51 40.44 25.31
C ILE A 134 1.78 39.18 26.15
N LYS A 135 0.72 38.64 26.78
CA LYS A 135 0.78 37.34 27.45
C LYS A 135 0.46 36.24 26.45
N VAL A 136 1.38 35.30 26.27
CA VAL A 136 1.15 34.07 25.48
C VAL A 136 0.12 33.22 26.20
N LYS A 137 -1.03 32.96 25.55
CA LYS A 137 -2.13 32.13 26.08
C LYS A 137 -2.38 30.88 25.26
N LYS A 138 -2.23 30.97 23.94
CA LYS A 138 -2.52 29.90 22.98
C LYS A 138 -1.31 29.71 22.06
N ALA A 139 -0.96 28.46 21.77
CA ALA A 139 0.15 28.16 20.87
C ALA A 139 -0.07 26.87 20.06
N VAL A 140 0.60 26.83 18.91
CA VAL A 140 0.96 25.60 18.22
C VAL A 140 2.38 25.24 18.64
N ILE A 141 2.59 24.02 19.10
CA ILE A 141 3.90 23.56 19.60
C ILE A 141 4.41 22.43 18.73
N THR A 142 5.68 22.47 18.35
CA THR A 142 6.30 21.41 17.56
C THR A 142 6.74 20.24 18.43
N VAL A 143 6.69 19.06 17.84
CA VAL A 143 7.22 17.81 18.39
C VAL A 143 7.92 17.05 17.27
N PRO A 144 8.92 16.21 17.56
CA PRO A 144 9.50 15.34 16.54
C PRO A 144 8.38 14.56 15.84
N ALA A 145 8.55 14.24 14.55
CA ALA A 145 7.59 13.35 13.89
C ALA A 145 7.48 12.05 14.68
N TYR A 146 8.62 11.66 15.27
CA TYR A 146 8.82 10.44 16.02
C TYR A 146 8.43 10.46 17.52
N PHE A 147 7.50 11.33 17.90
CA PHE A 147 7.03 11.40 19.28
C PHE A 147 5.82 10.49 19.51
N ASP A 148 5.96 9.57 20.48
CA ASP A 148 4.85 8.79 20.99
C ASP A 148 3.84 9.63 21.76
N ASP A 149 2.67 9.05 22.02
CA ASP A 149 1.63 9.77 22.74
C ASP A 149 1.98 10.10 24.18
N SER A 150 2.84 9.32 24.84
CA SER A 150 3.31 9.64 26.18
C SER A 150 4.07 10.96 26.14
N ALA A 151 4.99 11.12 25.19
CA ALA A 151 5.79 12.29 24.96
C ALA A 151 4.97 13.49 24.43
N ARG A 152 3.99 13.26 23.54
CA ARG A 152 3.04 14.29 23.07
C ARG A 152 2.17 14.81 24.22
N ASN A 153 1.62 13.92 25.03
CA ASN A 153 0.83 14.31 26.20
C ASN A 153 1.68 14.99 27.27
N ALA A 154 2.91 14.51 27.50
CA ALA A 154 3.88 15.16 28.37
C ALA A 154 4.18 16.60 27.90
N THR A 155 4.30 16.81 26.59
CA THR A 155 4.52 18.14 25.98
C THR A 155 3.29 19.05 26.18
N LYS A 156 2.08 18.55 25.92
CA LYS A 156 0.83 19.28 26.22
C LYS A 156 0.71 19.63 27.70
N TYR A 157 1.11 18.72 28.59
CA TYR A 157 1.07 18.95 30.02
C TYR A 157 2.11 19.98 30.46
N ALA A 158 3.33 19.94 29.92
CA ALA A 158 4.34 20.98 30.14
C ALA A 158 3.84 22.37 29.71
N ALA A 159 3.20 22.45 28.55
CA ALA A 159 2.58 23.69 28.07
C ALA A 159 1.46 24.19 28.98
N LYS A 160 0.60 23.28 29.47
CA LYS A 160 -0.44 23.61 30.45
C LYS A 160 0.16 24.16 31.75
N LEU A 161 1.24 23.57 32.25
CA LEU A 161 1.98 24.06 33.43
C LEU A 161 2.63 25.44 33.18
N ALA A 162 2.99 25.75 31.94
CA ALA A 162 3.45 27.08 31.53
C ALA A 162 2.31 28.09 31.31
N GLY A 163 1.04 27.68 31.45
CA GLY A 163 -0.13 28.52 31.24
C GLY A 163 -0.51 28.73 29.78
N ILE A 164 -0.10 27.81 28.91
CA ILE A 164 -0.35 27.81 27.46
C ILE A 164 -1.40 26.75 27.12
N GLU A 165 -2.45 27.15 26.42
CA GLU A 165 -3.40 26.27 25.77
C GLU A 165 -2.85 25.83 24.41
N VAL A 166 -2.59 24.54 24.25
CA VAL A 166 -2.05 23.98 23.00
C VAL A 166 -3.21 23.75 22.03
N LEU A 167 -3.27 24.55 20.97
CA LEU A 167 -4.30 24.41 19.93
C LEU A 167 -4.00 23.24 19.00
N ARG A 168 -2.72 23.01 18.70
CA ARG A 168 -2.27 21.89 17.87
C ARG A 168 -0.83 21.51 18.20
N LEU A 169 -0.52 20.23 18.16
CA LEU A 169 0.86 19.75 18.04
C LEU A 169 1.16 19.50 16.57
N VAL A 170 2.31 19.95 16.09
CA VAL A 170 2.74 19.78 14.70
C VAL A 170 4.07 19.06 14.68
N ASN A 171 4.23 18.12 13.74
CA ASN A 171 5.49 17.43 13.57
C ASN A 171 6.55 18.42 13.04
N GLU A 172 7.74 18.42 13.63
CA GLU A 172 8.89 19.27 13.28
C GLU A 172 9.23 19.28 11.78
N PRO A 173 9.41 18.13 11.10
CA PRO A 173 9.71 18.14 9.67
C PRO A 173 8.58 18.73 8.84
N THR A 174 7.35 18.58 9.31
CA THR A 174 6.17 19.11 8.63
C THR A 174 6.05 20.62 8.81
N ALA A 175 6.35 21.14 10.00
CA ALA A 175 6.50 22.56 10.24
C ALA A 175 7.61 23.15 9.36
N ALA A 176 8.78 22.50 9.33
CA ALA A 176 9.89 22.96 8.50
C ALA A 176 9.52 23.03 7.00
N ALA A 177 8.76 22.06 6.49
CA ALA A 177 8.26 22.10 5.11
C ALA A 177 7.35 23.30 4.83
N LEU A 178 6.46 23.64 5.77
CA LEU A 178 5.60 24.83 5.67
C LEU A 178 6.41 26.12 5.57
N SER A 179 7.53 26.23 6.29
CA SER A 179 8.40 27.42 6.23
C SER A 179 9.02 27.66 4.86
N TYR A 180 9.24 26.59 4.09
CA TYR A 180 9.80 26.65 2.74
C TYR A 180 8.78 27.14 1.69
N SER A 181 7.48 27.23 2.02
CA SER A 181 6.40 27.21 1.02
C SER A 181 5.44 28.39 0.98
N ILE A 182 5.81 29.57 1.46
CA ILE A 182 4.87 30.72 1.39
C ILE A 182 5.14 31.72 0.26
N GLU A 183 6.33 31.76 -0.36
CA GLU A 183 6.54 32.78 -1.43
C GLU A 183 7.34 32.35 -2.66
N LYS A 184 7.96 31.16 -2.72
CA LYS A 184 8.83 30.80 -3.85
C LYS A 184 8.20 29.80 -4.83
N ASN A 185 7.54 30.35 -5.85
CA ASN A 185 7.51 29.83 -7.23
C ASN A 185 6.72 28.54 -7.57
N ASN A 186 5.47 28.36 -7.12
CA ASN A 186 4.54 27.36 -7.72
C ASN A 186 5.14 25.95 -7.95
N ASN A 187 6.07 25.52 -7.07
CA ASN A 187 7.02 24.48 -7.44
C ASN A 187 6.58 23.11 -6.91
N SER A 188 5.42 22.62 -7.36
CA SER A 188 4.93 21.28 -7.01
C SER A 188 5.99 20.20 -7.27
N GLY A 189 6.06 19.21 -6.38
CA GLY A 189 7.08 18.17 -6.45
C GLY A 189 7.20 17.39 -5.15
N ILE A 190 8.15 16.47 -5.11
CA ILE A 190 8.45 15.65 -3.92
C ILE A 190 9.68 16.22 -3.25
N TYR A 191 9.59 16.49 -1.94
CA TYR A 191 10.66 17.03 -1.12
C TYR A 191 10.98 16.04 0.00
N ALA A 192 12.24 16.01 0.42
CA ALA A 192 12.66 15.28 1.60
C ALA A 192 13.05 16.30 2.68
N VAL A 193 12.53 16.14 3.89
CA VAL A 193 12.94 16.94 5.05
C VAL A 193 13.86 16.08 5.89
N TYR A 194 15.15 16.42 5.90
CA TYR A 194 16.17 15.77 6.70
C TYR A 194 16.37 16.59 7.98
N ASP A 195 15.83 16.11 9.09
CA ASP A 195 15.86 16.76 10.39
C ASP A 195 16.85 16.03 11.30
N LEU A 196 18.01 16.64 11.54
CA LEU A 196 19.00 16.12 12.48
C LEU A 196 19.18 17.14 13.60
N GLY A 197 18.39 16.96 14.66
CA GLY A 197 18.39 17.79 15.85
C GLY A 197 19.46 17.38 16.87
N GLY A 198 19.31 17.87 18.09
CA GLY A 198 20.21 17.53 19.21
C GLY A 198 20.05 16.09 19.70
N GLY A 199 18.85 15.53 19.68
CA GLY A 199 18.58 14.23 20.29
C GLY A 199 17.94 13.18 19.38
N THR A 200 17.41 13.59 18.23
CA THR A 200 16.60 12.79 17.32
C THR A 200 16.95 13.10 15.86
N PHE A 201 16.73 12.12 15.00
CA PHE A 201 16.87 12.24 13.56
C PHE A 201 15.57 11.82 12.87
N ASP A 202 14.96 12.69 12.08
CA ASP A 202 13.74 12.41 11.35
C ASP A 202 13.96 12.64 9.83
N ILE A 203 13.35 11.80 8.99
CA ILE A 203 13.25 11.97 7.55
C ILE A 203 11.79 11.90 7.12
N SER A 204 11.29 12.97 6.50
CA SER A 204 9.93 12.99 5.93
C SER A 204 9.96 13.20 4.43
N ILE A 205 9.29 12.33 3.68
CA ILE A 205 9.08 12.48 2.25
C ILE A 205 7.71 13.10 2.04
N LEU A 206 7.70 14.30 1.47
CA LEU A 206 6.52 15.14 1.35
C LEU A 206 6.23 15.44 -0.13
N LYS A 207 4.97 15.40 -0.53
CA LYS A 207 4.52 15.85 -1.84
C LYS A 207 3.83 17.20 -1.70
N LEU A 208 4.38 18.21 -2.37
CA LEU A 208 3.76 19.53 -2.49
C LEU A 208 2.86 19.56 -3.73
N HIS A 209 1.57 19.78 -3.53
CA HIS A 209 0.59 19.97 -4.60
C HIS A 209 -0.35 21.12 -4.26
N GLN A 210 -0.42 22.15 -5.13
CA GLN A 210 -1.30 23.32 -4.95
C GLN A 210 -1.19 24.00 -3.57
N GLY A 211 0.04 24.14 -3.05
CA GLY A 211 0.28 24.76 -1.73
C GLY A 211 0.01 23.86 -0.52
N VAL A 212 -0.44 22.62 -0.75
CA VAL A 212 -0.67 21.61 0.29
C VAL A 212 0.46 20.60 0.32
N PHE A 213 1.02 20.38 1.50
CA PHE A 213 1.93 19.26 1.75
C PHE A 213 1.15 18.02 2.18
N GLN A 214 1.38 16.94 1.44
CA GLN A 214 0.97 15.60 1.80
C GLN A 214 2.20 14.81 2.23
N VAL A 215 2.17 14.24 3.44
CA VAL A 215 3.20 13.30 3.88
C VAL A 215 3.04 11.99 3.08
N LEU A 216 4.11 11.52 2.44
CA LEU A 216 4.14 10.24 1.72
C LEU A 216 4.73 9.13 2.59
N ALA A 217 5.81 9.44 3.30
CA ALA A 217 6.47 8.54 4.24
C ALA A 217 7.24 9.32 5.28
N VAL A 218 7.41 8.70 6.44
CA VAL A 218 8.23 9.20 7.53
C VAL A 218 9.11 8.03 8.00
N SER A 219 10.39 8.28 8.28
CA SER A 219 11.26 7.37 9.06
C SER A 219 12.19 8.19 9.97
N GLY A 220 12.92 7.55 10.89
CA GLY A 220 13.75 8.28 11.83
C GLY A 220 14.45 7.41 12.86
N ASP A 221 15.12 8.07 13.81
CA ASP A 221 15.84 7.49 14.92
C ASP A 221 15.78 8.42 16.16
N THR A 222 15.03 7.98 17.16
CA THR A 222 14.81 8.74 18.41
C THR A 222 16.01 8.75 19.36
N LYS A 223 17.08 8.01 19.04
CA LYS A 223 18.30 7.88 19.86
C LYS A 223 19.55 8.35 19.10
N LEU A 224 19.37 9.21 18.10
CA LEU A 224 20.45 9.70 17.25
C LEU A 224 20.32 11.20 17.03
N GLY A 225 21.32 11.97 17.41
CA GLY A 225 21.37 13.41 17.18
C GLY A 225 22.72 14.02 17.50
N GLY A 226 22.76 15.35 17.56
CA GLY A 226 23.98 16.12 17.86
C GLY A 226 24.59 15.84 19.23
N ASP A 227 23.82 15.39 20.22
CA ASP A 227 24.29 15.00 21.55
C ASP A 227 25.14 13.71 21.49
N ASP A 228 24.81 12.80 20.57
CA ASP A 228 25.59 11.57 20.37
C ASP A 228 26.93 11.89 19.67
N PHE A 229 26.97 12.97 18.89
CA PHE A 229 28.22 13.51 18.34
C PHE A 229 29.05 14.16 19.45
N ASP A 230 28.41 14.91 20.36
CA ASP A 230 29.07 15.52 21.52
C ASP A 230 29.70 14.43 22.41
N HIS A 231 29.00 13.31 22.61
CA HIS A 231 29.52 12.17 23.36
C HIS A 231 30.75 11.53 22.70
N LEU A 232 30.73 11.31 21.39
CA LEU A 232 31.89 10.77 20.67
C LEU A 232 33.10 11.71 20.73
N LEU A 233 32.88 13.03 20.61
CA LEU A 233 33.94 14.02 20.77
C LEU A 233 34.54 13.98 22.17
N ASN A 234 33.70 13.85 23.19
CA ASN A 234 34.12 13.72 24.57
C ASN A 234 34.98 12.45 24.79
N LEU A 235 34.62 11.31 24.20
CA LEU A 235 35.43 10.09 24.26
C LEU A 235 36.83 10.30 23.65
N ILE A 236 36.94 10.99 22.51
CA ILE A 236 38.23 11.34 21.90
C ILE A 236 39.09 12.17 22.87
N VAL A 237 38.48 13.17 23.52
CA VAL A 237 39.17 14.05 24.47
C VAL A 237 39.68 13.26 25.68
N LEU A 238 38.88 12.31 26.18
CA LEU A 238 39.24 11.46 27.30
C LEU A 238 40.36 10.48 26.96
N ASP A 239 40.35 9.91 25.75
CA ASP A 239 41.45 9.07 25.27
C ASP A 239 42.75 9.87 25.19
N LYS A 240 42.71 11.09 24.62
CA LYS A 240 43.88 12.00 24.59
C LYS A 240 44.36 12.39 25.99
N TYR A 241 43.45 12.59 26.94
CA TYR A 241 43.80 12.84 28.34
C TYR A 241 44.49 11.61 28.96
N ARG A 242 43.94 10.42 28.75
CA ARG A 242 44.47 9.16 29.28
C ARG A 242 45.84 8.83 28.69
N GLU A 243 46.04 9.05 27.40
CA GLU A 243 47.35 8.88 26.74
C GLU A 243 48.41 9.81 27.33
N LYS A 244 48.04 11.05 27.65
CA LYS A 244 48.98 12.07 28.14
C LYS A 244 49.26 12.00 29.64
N THR A 245 48.30 11.54 30.43
CA THR A 245 48.38 11.57 31.91
C THR A 245 48.45 10.19 32.56
N GLY A 246 48.03 9.13 31.84
CA GLY A 246 47.86 7.79 32.40
C GLY A 246 46.62 7.63 33.29
N GLU A 247 45.83 8.70 33.48
CA GLU A 247 44.66 8.73 34.36
C GLU A 247 43.34 8.68 33.55
N THR A 248 42.29 8.11 34.13
CA THR A 248 40.93 8.18 33.58
C THR A 248 40.12 9.22 34.36
N PRO A 249 39.66 10.31 33.74
CA PRO A 249 38.81 11.30 34.41
C PRO A 249 37.50 10.66 34.87
N LYS A 250 37.12 10.88 36.13
CA LYS A 250 35.81 10.44 36.66
C LYS A 250 34.63 11.30 36.17
N GLN A 251 34.92 12.44 35.55
CA GLN A 251 33.96 13.47 35.16
C GLN A 251 33.66 13.44 33.66
N LEU A 252 33.15 12.31 33.16
CA LEU A 252 32.70 12.17 31.76
C LEU A 252 31.64 13.22 31.41
N ASN A 253 30.70 13.47 32.32
CA ASN A 253 29.47 14.17 32.00
C ASN A 253 29.57 15.71 32.01
N SER A 254 30.52 16.29 32.74
CA SER A 254 30.70 17.75 32.83
C SER A 254 31.33 18.36 31.58
N LEU A 255 31.84 17.54 30.66
CA LEU A 255 32.51 17.97 29.43
C LEU A 255 31.58 18.07 28.22
N LEU A 256 30.32 17.67 28.34
CA LEU A 256 29.38 17.66 27.21
C LEU A 256 29.04 19.06 26.70
N ILE A 257 28.93 20.06 27.59
CA ILE A 257 28.70 21.46 27.19
C ILE A 257 29.89 22.00 26.37
N GLU A 258 31.11 21.73 26.83
CA GLU A 258 32.33 22.14 26.12
C GLU A 258 32.48 21.37 24.80
N SER A 259 32.16 20.07 24.79
CA SER A 259 32.15 19.25 23.58
C SER A 259 31.21 19.82 22.52
N ARG A 260 30.02 20.28 22.91
CA ARG A 260 29.11 20.95 22.00
C ARG A 260 29.72 22.23 21.42
N SER A 261 30.30 23.08 22.26
CA SER A 261 30.98 24.31 21.83
C SER A 261 32.10 24.02 20.81
N VAL A 262 32.93 23.02 21.08
CA VAL A 262 34.02 22.60 20.20
C VAL A 262 33.48 22.01 18.89
N LYS A 263 32.45 21.16 18.93
CA LYS A 263 31.77 20.62 17.72
C LYS A 263 31.23 21.75 16.84
N GLU A 264 30.52 22.71 17.42
CA GLU A 264 29.96 23.85 16.72
C GLU A 264 31.07 24.70 16.09
N TYR A 265 32.18 24.90 16.81
CA TYR A 265 33.36 25.60 16.29
C TYR A 265 34.03 24.86 15.11
N LEU A 266 34.18 23.53 15.21
CA LEU A 266 34.73 22.67 14.16
C LEU A 266 33.86 22.61 12.91
N SER A 267 32.59 23.01 12.98
CA SER A 267 31.74 23.12 11.78
C SER A 267 32.25 24.20 10.83
N ASN A 268 32.92 25.24 11.35
CA ASN A 268 33.49 26.34 10.57
C ASN A 268 35.03 26.32 10.49
N HIS A 269 35.70 25.59 11.39
CA HIS A 269 37.16 25.52 11.45
C HIS A 269 37.68 24.08 11.31
N THR A 270 38.90 23.90 10.82
CA THR A 270 39.50 22.55 10.67
C THR A 270 40.10 22.00 11.95
N MET A 271 40.23 22.84 12.99
CA MET A 271 40.89 22.53 14.25
C MET A 271 40.32 23.40 15.37
N ALA A 272 40.29 22.85 16.58
CA ALA A 272 39.85 23.52 17.80
C ALA A 272 40.73 23.11 18.99
N ILE A 273 40.85 23.99 19.98
CA ILE A 273 41.48 23.67 21.26
C ILE A 273 40.36 23.37 22.25
N PHE A 274 40.38 22.18 22.81
CA PHE A 274 39.49 21.78 23.90
C PHE A 274 40.20 22.03 25.23
N GLU A 275 39.59 22.82 26.11
CA GLU A 275 40.14 23.15 27.42
C GLU A 275 39.17 22.80 28.55
N PHE A 276 39.65 22.06 29.55
CA PHE A 276 38.86 21.73 30.74
C PHE A 276 39.74 21.50 31.97
N ASN A 277 39.14 21.58 33.16
CA ASN A 277 39.83 21.34 34.41
C ASN A 277 39.54 19.92 34.92
N VAL A 278 40.59 19.17 35.27
CA VAL A 278 40.49 17.87 35.97
C VAL A 278 41.17 18.00 37.32
N ASN A 279 40.44 17.73 38.41
CA ASN A 279 40.97 17.85 39.78
C ASN A 279 41.65 19.21 40.07
N GLY A 280 41.15 20.30 39.48
CA GLY A 280 41.71 21.65 39.63
C GLY A 280 42.93 21.96 38.75
N LYS A 281 43.36 21.05 37.87
CA LYS A 281 44.44 21.29 36.90
C LYS A 281 43.85 21.52 35.49
N PRO A 282 44.27 22.56 34.77
CA PRO A 282 43.84 22.78 33.40
C PRO A 282 44.51 21.77 32.46
N PHE A 283 43.70 21.17 31.60
CA PHE A 283 44.13 20.33 30.50
C PHE A 283 43.69 20.95 29.18
N LYS A 284 44.59 20.95 28.21
CA LYS A 284 44.34 21.41 26.85
C LYS A 284 44.73 20.31 25.87
N CYS A 285 43.86 20.02 24.92
CA CYS A 285 44.17 19.18 23.77
C CYS A 285 43.66 19.81 22.47
N GLU A 286 44.36 19.51 21.40
CA GLU A 286 43.95 19.89 20.05
C GLU A 286 43.06 18.79 19.47
N ILE A 287 41.93 19.19 18.88
CA ILE A 287 41.03 18.31 18.14
C ILE A 287 40.90 18.82 16.71
N THR A 288 41.11 17.93 15.75
CA THR A 288 40.91 18.25 14.33
C THR A 288 39.51 17.85 13.86
N ARG A 289 39.01 18.50 12.81
CA ARG A 289 37.74 18.12 12.17
C ARG A 289 37.80 16.70 11.63
N GLU A 290 38.94 16.28 11.09
CA GLU A 290 39.11 14.94 10.52
C GLU A 290 38.94 13.84 11.59
N GLU A 291 39.58 13.99 12.74
CA GLU A 291 39.43 13.05 13.87
C GLU A 291 37.96 12.97 14.33
N PHE A 292 37.28 14.12 14.43
CA PHE A 292 35.87 14.17 14.80
C PHE A 292 34.97 13.49 13.75
N GLU A 293 35.16 13.81 12.46
CA GLU A 293 34.39 13.26 11.35
C GLU A 293 34.56 11.73 11.22
N GLN A 294 35.78 11.22 11.46
CA GLN A 294 36.02 9.77 11.50
C GLN A 294 35.18 9.09 12.60
N ALA A 295 35.11 9.69 13.80
CA ALA A 295 34.35 9.12 14.90
C ALA A 295 32.84 9.11 14.65
N ILE A 296 32.28 10.17 14.06
CA ILE A 296 30.82 10.27 13.82
C ILE A 296 30.36 9.59 12.52
N SER A 297 31.29 9.19 11.63
CA SER A 297 30.98 8.57 10.33
C SER A 297 29.98 7.40 10.40
N PRO A 298 30.06 6.46 11.36
CA PRO A 298 29.05 5.40 11.49
C PRO A 298 27.64 5.93 11.75
N LEU A 299 27.50 6.98 12.56
CA LEU A 299 26.22 7.60 12.88
C LEU A 299 25.65 8.34 11.67
N VAL A 300 26.49 9.08 10.93
CA VAL A 300 26.08 9.74 9.69
C VAL A 300 25.64 8.71 8.64
N ASN A 301 26.40 7.63 8.44
CA ASN A 301 26.01 6.56 7.51
C ASN A 301 24.68 5.90 7.89
N ARG A 302 24.38 5.76 9.19
CA ARG A 302 23.09 5.28 9.67
C ARG A 302 21.94 6.19 9.23
N THR A 303 22.09 7.52 9.31
CA THR A 303 21.07 8.46 8.80
C THR A 303 20.84 8.28 7.30
N ILE A 304 21.90 8.12 6.51
CA ILE A 304 21.83 7.96 5.05
C ILE A 304 21.10 6.65 4.67
N ASN A 305 21.36 5.57 5.41
CA ASN A 305 20.65 4.30 5.21
C ASN A 305 19.16 4.42 5.51
N ILE A 306 18.79 5.14 6.58
CA ILE A 306 17.38 5.41 6.90
C ILE A 306 16.73 6.18 5.73
N VAL A 307 17.34 7.28 5.28
CA VAL A 307 16.84 8.09 4.15
C VAL A 307 16.59 7.25 2.90
N THR A 308 17.56 6.44 2.48
CA THR A 308 17.43 5.61 1.27
C THR A 308 16.34 4.54 1.39
N ARG A 309 16.16 3.96 2.59
CA ARG A 309 15.06 3.03 2.87
C ARG A 309 13.71 3.73 2.80
N THR A 310 13.55 4.89 3.43
CA THR A 310 12.28 5.64 3.45
C THR A 310 11.82 6.04 2.05
N ILE A 311 12.74 6.44 1.17
CA ILE A 311 12.43 6.75 -0.23
C ILE A 311 11.96 5.47 -0.96
N SER A 312 12.59 4.33 -0.68
CA SER A 312 12.23 3.06 -1.30
C SER A 312 10.87 2.53 -0.82
N ASP A 313 10.50 2.78 0.44
CA ASP A 313 9.22 2.36 1.05
C ASP A 313 7.99 2.95 0.34
N VAL A 314 8.16 4.02 -0.45
CA VAL A 314 7.11 4.66 -1.27
C VAL A 314 7.32 4.47 -2.77
N ASP A 315 8.12 3.47 -3.17
CA ASP A 315 8.43 3.14 -4.58
C ASP A 315 9.04 4.31 -5.37
N LEU A 316 9.71 5.25 -4.70
CA LEU A 316 10.40 6.38 -5.31
C LEU A 316 11.89 6.10 -5.48
N LYS A 317 12.52 6.83 -6.39
CA LYS A 317 13.98 6.88 -6.53
C LYS A 317 14.52 8.21 -6.00
N ILE A 318 15.81 8.23 -5.66
CA ILE A 318 16.53 9.46 -5.28
C ILE A 318 16.36 10.57 -6.35
N ASP A 319 16.30 10.18 -7.62
CA ASP A 319 16.09 11.10 -8.74
C ASP A 319 14.70 11.78 -8.72
N ASP A 320 13.69 11.16 -8.11
CA ASP A 320 12.33 11.69 -8.02
C ASP A 320 12.19 12.78 -6.93
N ILE A 321 13.13 12.83 -5.96
CA ILE A 321 13.21 13.88 -4.96
C ILE A 321 13.68 15.17 -5.64
N LYS A 322 12.88 16.23 -5.54
CA LYS A 322 13.14 17.54 -6.15
C LYS A 322 14.08 18.40 -5.32
N GLY A 323 13.93 18.35 -3.99
CA GLY A 323 14.74 19.10 -3.06
C GLY A 323 14.82 18.43 -1.70
N VAL A 324 15.93 18.65 -1.00
CA VAL A 324 16.16 18.17 0.37
C VAL A 324 16.28 19.38 1.29
N ILE A 325 15.35 19.51 2.22
CA ILE A 325 15.31 20.57 3.23
C ILE A 325 16.08 20.08 4.45
N LEU A 326 17.07 20.86 4.88
CA LEU A 326 17.84 20.57 6.10
C LEU A 326 17.21 21.26 7.30
N VAL A 327 17.03 20.50 8.39
CA VAL A 327 16.44 20.97 9.64
C VAL A 327 17.31 20.51 10.81
N GLY A 328 17.44 21.36 11.83
CA GLY A 328 18.22 21.05 13.03
C GLY A 328 19.70 21.38 12.92
N GLY A 329 20.26 21.96 13.99
CA GLY A 329 21.62 22.48 14.01
C GLY A 329 22.74 21.47 13.73
N ALA A 330 22.52 20.17 14.00
CA ALA A 330 23.54 19.15 13.73
C ALA A 330 23.73 18.90 12.22
N THR A 331 22.78 19.32 11.36
CA THR A 331 22.95 19.34 9.89
C THR A 331 24.03 20.31 9.40
N ARG A 332 24.50 21.24 10.25
CA ARG A 332 25.63 22.13 9.93
C ARG A 332 26.98 21.40 9.92
N THR A 333 27.03 20.18 10.46
CA THR A 333 28.24 19.36 10.46
C THR A 333 28.67 19.07 9.01
N PRO A 334 29.91 19.43 8.59
CA PRO A 334 30.31 19.32 7.18
C PRO A 334 30.18 17.89 6.61
N LEU A 335 30.52 16.86 7.38
CA LEU A 335 30.32 15.46 6.96
C LEU A 335 28.86 15.12 6.61
N VAL A 336 27.89 15.66 7.36
CA VAL A 336 26.45 15.43 7.11
C VAL A 336 26.07 16.06 5.77
N GLN A 337 26.42 17.34 5.57
CA GLN A 337 26.14 18.04 4.31
C GLN A 337 26.81 17.38 3.11
N ASN A 338 28.09 17.01 3.25
CA ASN A 338 28.83 16.33 2.19
C ASN A 338 28.23 14.97 1.84
N SER A 339 27.75 14.22 2.84
CA SER A 339 27.08 12.94 2.62
C SER A 339 25.75 13.10 1.88
N LEU A 340 24.97 14.14 2.21
CA LEU A 340 23.72 14.46 1.53
C LEU A 340 23.95 14.99 0.11
N VAL A 341 24.95 15.84 -0.11
CA VAL A 341 25.35 16.31 -1.44
C VAL A 341 25.88 15.16 -2.30
N LYS A 342 26.59 14.18 -1.71
CA LYS A 342 27.00 12.97 -2.42
C LYS A 342 25.80 12.13 -2.86
N LEU A 343 24.74 12.08 -2.05
CA LEU A 343 23.53 11.30 -2.33
C LEU A 343 22.58 11.99 -3.32
N PHE A 344 22.30 13.27 -3.10
CA PHE A 344 21.26 14.03 -3.81
C PHE A 344 21.82 15.08 -4.79
N GLY A 345 23.13 15.33 -4.78
CA GLY A 345 23.77 16.38 -5.56
C GLY A 345 23.32 17.77 -5.12
N ASN A 346 23.09 18.62 -6.12
CA ASN A 346 22.66 20.01 -6.01
C ASN A 346 21.16 20.19 -5.68
N LYS A 347 20.50 19.13 -5.20
CA LYS A 347 19.11 19.17 -4.70
C LYS A 347 19.01 19.52 -3.21
N VAL A 348 20.13 19.57 -2.47
CA VAL A 348 20.14 20.00 -1.08
C VAL A 348 19.89 21.51 -1.01
N LEU A 349 18.84 21.90 -0.30
CA LEU A 349 18.36 23.27 -0.17
C LEU A 349 18.90 23.91 1.12
N ASN A 350 19.54 25.07 0.96
CA ASN A 350 20.20 25.81 2.04
C ASN A 350 19.68 27.26 2.16
N ASP A 351 18.47 27.53 1.67
CA ASP A 351 17.89 28.87 1.60
C ASP A 351 17.09 29.29 2.84
N VAL A 352 16.75 28.33 3.72
CA VAL A 352 16.19 28.61 5.05
C VAL A 352 17.19 28.14 6.10
N ASP A 353 17.31 28.92 7.17
CA ASP A 353 18.12 28.58 8.32
C ASP A 353 17.56 27.31 9.02
N PRO A 354 18.36 26.21 9.11
CA PRO A 354 17.91 24.95 9.71
C PRO A 354 17.40 25.07 11.16
N ASP A 355 17.87 26.09 11.91
CA ASP A 355 17.47 26.32 13.30
C ASP A 355 16.16 27.13 13.42
N LYS A 356 15.64 27.67 12.31
CA LYS A 356 14.45 28.55 12.29
C LYS A 356 13.27 27.97 11.53
N ALA A 357 13.52 27.06 10.59
CA ALA A 357 12.49 26.47 9.73
C ALA A 357 11.29 25.92 10.53
N VAL A 358 11.57 25.23 11.64
CA VAL A 358 10.55 24.61 12.50
C VAL A 358 9.64 25.65 13.16
N VAL A 359 10.20 26.63 13.86
CA VAL A 359 9.41 27.67 14.54
C VAL A 359 8.64 28.53 13.54
N MET A 360 9.22 28.78 12.37
CA MET A 360 8.53 29.50 11.29
C MET A 360 7.30 28.74 10.82
N GLY A 361 7.43 27.44 10.55
CA GLY A 361 6.30 26.58 10.21
C GLY A 361 5.21 26.52 11.27
N ALA A 362 5.61 26.46 12.55
CA ALA A 362 4.67 26.46 13.66
C ALA A 362 3.87 27.77 13.75
N ALA A 363 4.52 28.91 13.52
CA ALA A 363 3.86 30.21 13.49
C ALA A 363 2.89 30.33 12.32
N LEU A 364 3.27 29.83 11.15
CA LEU A 364 2.40 29.78 9.97
C LEU A 364 1.18 28.88 10.21
N GLN A 365 1.38 27.71 10.83
CA GLN A 365 0.28 26.84 11.21
C GLN A 365 -0.66 27.53 12.22
N ALA A 366 -0.10 28.22 13.22
CA ALA A 366 -0.87 29.00 14.18
C ALA A 366 -1.71 30.08 13.49
N HIS A 367 -1.15 30.76 12.51
CA HIS A 367 -1.84 31.76 11.69
C HIS A 367 -2.97 31.15 10.85
N TYR A 368 -2.73 30.00 10.20
CA TYR A 368 -3.78 29.34 9.41
C TYR A 368 -4.96 28.85 10.25
N LEU A 369 -4.73 28.48 11.52
CA LEU A 369 -5.80 28.09 12.44
C LEU A 369 -6.70 29.29 12.82
N THR A 370 -6.21 30.53 12.74
CA THR A 370 -6.98 31.74 13.05
C THR A 370 -7.57 32.41 11.81
N CYS A 371 -7.18 32.00 10.61
CA CYS A 371 -7.70 32.49 9.33
C CYS A 371 -9.05 31.87 8.93
N ASN A 372 -9.74 32.53 7.99
CA ASN A 372 -10.98 32.02 7.40
C ASN A 372 -10.79 30.62 6.79
N PRO A 373 -11.76 29.70 6.91
CA PRO A 373 -11.65 28.32 6.41
C PRO A 373 -11.28 28.20 4.92
N LYS A 374 -11.61 29.21 4.10
CA LYS A 374 -11.32 29.24 2.66
C LYS A 374 -9.86 29.52 2.32
N ASP A 375 -9.11 30.12 3.25
CA ASP A 375 -7.71 30.51 3.06
C ASP A 375 -6.75 29.52 3.75
N ARG A 376 -7.25 28.37 4.23
CA ARG A 376 -6.46 27.36 4.93
C ARG A 376 -5.71 26.47 3.94
N ASN A 377 -4.38 26.61 3.90
CA ASN A 377 -3.53 25.54 3.41
C ASN A 377 -3.58 24.40 4.43
N ILE A 378 -4.36 23.35 4.10
CA ILE A 378 -4.58 22.21 4.99
C ILE A 378 -3.37 21.29 4.89
N LEU A 379 -2.75 21.02 6.02
CA LEU A 379 -1.73 20.00 6.15
C LEU A 379 -2.38 18.63 6.38
N LEU A 380 -2.06 17.64 5.53
CA LEU A 380 -2.57 16.27 5.62
C LEU A 380 -1.45 15.34 6.15
N ASP A 381 -1.60 14.89 7.40
CA ASP A 381 -0.73 13.88 8.01
C ASP A 381 -1.15 12.45 7.60
N VAL A 382 -0.46 11.39 8.02
CA VAL A 382 -0.77 9.99 7.66
C VAL A 382 -0.79 9.04 8.88
N LEU A 383 -1.47 7.90 8.75
CA LEU A 383 -1.45 6.83 9.76
C LEU A 383 -0.11 6.08 9.80
N PRO A 384 0.53 5.88 10.97
CA PRO A 384 1.81 5.17 11.06
C PRO A 384 1.69 3.63 10.95
N LEU A 385 0.57 3.07 11.37
CA LEU A 385 0.27 1.63 11.36
C LEU A 385 -1.19 1.40 10.93
N SER A 386 -1.46 0.24 10.35
CA SER A 386 -2.80 -0.16 9.94
C SER A 386 -3.73 -0.32 11.14
N LEU A 387 -4.98 0.06 10.96
CA LEU A 387 -6.05 -0.06 11.95
C LEU A 387 -7.00 -1.19 11.55
N GLY A 388 -7.39 -2.02 12.50
CA GLY A 388 -8.21 -3.19 12.25
C GLY A 388 -9.01 -3.65 13.46
N ILE A 389 -9.70 -4.77 13.31
CA ILE A 389 -10.44 -5.43 14.39
C ILE A 389 -10.05 -6.91 14.53
N GLU A 390 -10.19 -7.41 15.75
CA GLU A 390 -10.15 -8.84 16.03
C GLU A 390 -11.38 -9.52 15.44
N THR A 391 -11.14 -10.59 14.70
CA THR A 391 -12.14 -11.55 14.24
C THR A 391 -11.98 -12.86 15.02
N MET A 392 -12.93 -13.78 14.87
CA MET A 392 -12.88 -15.07 15.58
C MET A 392 -11.53 -15.78 15.38
N GLY A 393 -11.05 -16.45 16.43
CA GLY A 393 -9.75 -17.14 16.45
C GLY A 393 -8.53 -16.24 16.64
N GLY A 394 -8.73 -14.98 17.04
CA GLY A 394 -7.63 -14.05 17.34
C GLY A 394 -6.93 -13.51 16.09
N ILE A 395 -7.63 -13.48 14.95
CA ILE A 395 -7.09 -13.00 13.68
C ILE A 395 -7.46 -11.53 13.50
N VAL A 396 -6.52 -10.71 13.01
CA VAL A 396 -6.76 -9.29 12.76
C VAL A 396 -7.19 -9.05 11.32
N GLU A 397 -8.32 -8.37 11.14
CA GLU A 397 -8.78 -7.87 9.85
C GLU A 397 -8.47 -6.37 9.73
N LYS A 398 -7.60 -6.01 8.79
CA LYS A 398 -7.19 -4.61 8.54
C LYS A 398 -8.30 -3.86 7.79
N ILE A 399 -8.67 -2.69 8.30
CA ILE A 399 -9.73 -1.83 7.73
C ILE A 399 -9.12 -0.59 7.07
N ILE A 400 -8.26 0.14 7.80
CA ILE A 400 -7.53 1.28 7.24
C ILE A 400 -6.03 0.93 7.19
N PRO A 401 -5.40 0.92 6.01
CA PRO A 401 -3.98 0.60 5.91
C PRO A 401 -3.10 1.73 6.43
N ARG A 402 -1.86 1.40 6.81
CA ARG A 402 -0.82 2.40 7.14
C ARG A 402 -0.53 3.35 5.96
N ASN A 403 0.04 4.51 6.27
CA ASN A 403 0.33 5.62 5.36
C ASN A 403 -0.92 6.24 4.70
N THR A 404 -2.12 5.93 5.20
CA THR A 404 -3.36 6.54 4.72
C THR A 404 -3.44 8.00 5.18
N PRO A 405 -3.69 8.98 4.29
CA PRO A 405 -3.81 10.39 4.64
C PRO A 405 -4.97 10.67 5.61
N LEU A 406 -4.74 11.58 6.55
CA LEU A 406 -5.72 12.04 7.52
C LEU A 406 -6.33 13.38 7.10
N PRO A 407 -7.65 13.58 7.26
CA PRO A 407 -8.60 12.65 7.88
C PRO A 407 -9.08 11.56 6.89
N VAL A 408 -9.51 10.41 7.41
CA VAL A 408 -10.04 9.27 6.63
C VAL A 408 -11.25 8.65 7.30
N SER A 409 -12.20 8.12 6.52
CA SER A 409 -13.27 7.24 7.00
C SER A 409 -13.42 6.02 6.07
N GLU A 410 -13.48 4.82 6.66
CA GLU A 410 -13.68 3.55 5.95
C GLU A 410 -14.75 2.70 6.67
N ILE A 411 -15.56 1.97 5.89
CA ILE A 411 -16.68 1.18 6.41
C ILE A 411 -16.53 -0.27 5.94
N LYS A 412 -16.72 -1.23 6.86
CA LYS A 412 -16.71 -2.67 6.56
C LYS A 412 -17.83 -3.41 7.27
N GLU A 413 -18.42 -4.40 6.60
CA GLU A 413 -19.54 -5.20 7.13
C GLU A 413 -19.07 -6.51 7.78
N PHE A 414 -19.66 -6.85 8.93
CA PHE A 414 -19.45 -8.07 9.70
C PHE A 414 -20.79 -8.73 10.08
N THR A 415 -20.73 -9.97 10.58
CA THR A 415 -21.91 -10.77 10.97
C THR A 415 -21.68 -11.55 12.26
N THR A 416 -22.77 -11.96 12.92
CA THR A 416 -22.77 -12.84 14.10
C THR A 416 -22.30 -14.26 13.77
N TYR A 417 -21.72 -14.92 14.77
CA TYR A 417 -21.16 -16.27 14.68
C TYR A 417 -22.02 -17.33 15.38
N VAL A 418 -22.75 -16.93 16.43
CA VAL A 418 -23.62 -17.81 17.21
C VAL A 418 -25.07 -17.46 16.95
N ASP A 419 -25.94 -18.47 16.91
CA ASP A 419 -27.38 -18.27 16.79
C ASP A 419 -27.92 -17.46 17.97
N GLY A 420 -28.79 -16.50 17.67
CA GLY A 420 -29.43 -15.69 18.71
C GLY A 420 -28.46 -14.76 19.46
N GLN A 421 -27.26 -14.52 18.93
CA GLN A 421 -26.22 -13.72 19.59
C GLN A 421 -26.74 -12.29 19.90
N PRO A 422 -26.96 -11.94 21.19
CA PRO A 422 -27.62 -10.69 21.56
C PRO A 422 -26.65 -9.48 21.56
N ALA A 423 -25.35 -9.74 21.54
CA ALA A 423 -24.31 -8.73 21.52
C ALA A 423 -23.05 -9.21 20.76
N MET A 424 -22.36 -8.29 20.10
CA MET A 424 -21.09 -8.55 19.42
C MET A 424 -19.97 -7.73 20.05
N LYS A 425 -18.92 -8.44 20.50
CA LYS A 425 -17.70 -7.82 21.03
C LYS A 425 -16.84 -7.35 19.87
N ILE A 426 -16.40 -6.10 19.94
CA ILE A 426 -15.54 -5.46 18.95
C ILE A 426 -14.25 -5.09 19.67
N HIS A 427 -13.14 -5.63 19.18
CA HIS A 427 -11.80 -5.35 19.70
C HIS A 427 -11.00 -4.68 18.60
N VAL A 428 -10.75 -3.40 18.79
CA VAL A 428 -10.01 -2.53 17.87
C VAL A 428 -8.53 -2.66 18.17
N CYS A 429 -7.72 -2.82 17.13
CA CYS A 429 -6.28 -2.98 17.24
C CYS A 429 -5.54 -2.20 16.14
N GLN A 430 -4.23 -2.08 16.32
CA GLN A 430 -3.32 -1.40 15.40
C GLN A 430 -2.03 -2.21 15.23
N GLY A 431 -1.60 -2.38 13.97
CA GLY A 431 -0.38 -3.09 13.62
C GLY A 431 -0.47 -3.83 12.28
N GLU A 432 0.62 -4.50 11.91
CA GLU A 432 0.81 -5.13 10.59
C GLU A 432 0.80 -6.66 10.62
N ARG A 433 0.82 -7.27 11.80
CA ARG A 433 0.86 -8.74 11.99
C ARG A 433 -0.54 -9.35 11.78
N GLU A 434 -0.62 -10.66 11.56
CA GLU A 434 -1.90 -11.32 11.26
C GLU A 434 -2.69 -11.73 12.52
N MET A 435 -2.02 -11.91 13.67
CA MET A 435 -2.63 -12.36 14.93
C MET A 435 -2.79 -11.21 15.93
N ILE A 436 -3.85 -11.25 16.75
CA ILE A 436 -4.20 -10.17 17.70
C ILE A 436 -3.15 -9.99 18.80
N GLU A 437 -2.51 -11.08 19.23
CA GLU A 437 -1.48 -11.08 20.29
C GLU A 437 -0.22 -10.32 19.87
N ASP A 438 0.04 -10.27 18.56
CA ASP A 438 1.20 -9.61 17.94
C ASP A 438 0.90 -8.17 17.49
N ASN A 439 -0.33 -7.71 17.69
CA ASN A 439 -0.77 -6.36 17.37
C ASN A 439 -1.15 -5.62 18.65
N LYS A 440 -1.17 -4.29 18.56
CA LYS A 440 -1.54 -3.48 19.70
C LYS A 440 -3.05 -3.38 19.85
N SER A 441 -3.56 -3.74 21.02
CA SER A 441 -4.94 -3.46 21.43
C SER A 441 -5.15 -1.95 21.65
N LEU A 442 -6.21 -1.40 21.05
CA LEU A 442 -6.61 0.00 21.21
C LEU A 442 -7.88 0.15 22.06
N ALA A 443 -8.92 -0.61 21.73
CA ALA A 443 -10.24 -0.46 22.35
C ALA A 443 -10.97 -1.80 22.38
N GLN A 444 -11.84 -1.99 23.37
CA GLN A 444 -12.76 -3.11 23.36
C GLN A 444 -14.13 -2.67 23.87
N PHE A 445 -15.18 -2.95 23.10
CA PHE A 445 -16.56 -2.61 23.44
C PHE A 445 -17.54 -3.61 22.83
N GLU A 446 -18.81 -3.52 23.23
CA GLU A 446 -19.85 -4.45 22.79
C GLU A 446 -21.02 -3.71 22.17
N LEU A 447 -21.42 -4.12 20.95
CA LEU A 447 -22.68 -3.72 20.36
C LEU A 447 -23.78 -4.63 20.90
N LYS A 448 -24.63 -4.12 21.79
CA LYS A 448 -25.76 -4.85 22.40
C LYS A 448 -27.05 -4.62 21.62
N GLY A 449 -28.00 -5.54 21.74
CA GLY A 449 -29.34 -5.41 21.15
C GLY A 449 -29.45 -5.94 19.72
N ILE A 450 -28.52 -6.82 19.32
CA ILE A 450 -28.60 -7.49 18.02
C ILE A 450 -29.84 -8.41 18.02
N PRO A 451 -30.69 -8.37 16.98
CA PRO A 451 -31.82 -9.26 16.88
C PRO A 451 -31.40 -10.72 16.97
N PRO A 452 -32.16 -11.58 17.68
CA PRO A 452 -31.82 -13.00 17.83
C PRO A 452 -32.08 -13.73 16.50
N LEU A 453 -31.11 -13.65 15.59
CA LEU A 453 -31.13 -14.25 14.26
C LEU A 453 -30.20 -15.47 14.19
N PRO A 454 -30.39 -16.37 13.21
CA PRO A 454 -29.41 -17.39 12.91
C PRO A 454 -28.03 -16.78 12.60
N ALA A 455 -26.97 -17.46 12.99
CA ALA A 455 -25.59 -17.07 12.71
C ALA A 455 -25.40 -16.75 11.22
N GLY A 456 -24.65 -15.69 10.91
CA GLY A 456 -24.44 -15.25 9.53
C GLY A 456 -25.51 -14.31 8.95
N SER A 457 -26.64 -14.11 9.65
CA SER A 457 -27.77 -13.33 9.12
C SER A 457 -27.75 -11.85 9.52
N ALA A 458 -27.23 -11.51 10.71
CA ALA A 458 -27.14 -10.13 11.17
C ALA A 458 -26.07 -9.36 10.39
N ARG A 459 -26.34 -8.11 10.01
CA ARG A 459 -25.37 -7.24 9.30
C ARG A 459 -24.96 -6.08 10.20
N VAL A 460 -23.71 -6.11 10.65
CA VAL A 460 -23.14 -5.05 11.48
C VAL A 460 -22.10 -4.28 10.65
N GLU A 461 -22.36 -3.01 10.37
CA GLU A 461 -21.39 -2.09 9.79
C GLU A 461 -20.46 -1.57 10.88
N ILE A 462 -19.16 -1.58 10.61
CA ILE A 462 -18.15 -0.96 11.45
C ILE A 462 -17.46 0.14 10.63
N GLU A 463 -17.63 1.38 11.06
CA GLU A 463 -17.03 2.58 10.49
C GLU A 463 -15.83 3.00 11.34
N PHE A 464 -14.67 3.12 10.70
CA PHE A 464 -13.46 3.69 11.28
C PHE A 464 -13.32 5.10 10.75
N THR A 465 -13.35 6.11 11.61
CA THR A 465 -13.05 7.50 11.26
C THR A 465 -11.82 7.97 12.01
N VAL A 466 -10.81 8.48 11.30
CA VAL A 466 -9.63 9.09 11.92
C VAL A 466 -9.57 10.56 11.55
N ASN A 467 -9.52 11.43 12.55
CA ASN A 467 -9.46 12.88 12.34
C ASN A 467 -8.02 13.37 12.09
N VAL A 468 -7.88 14.69 11.88
CA VAL A 468 -6.57 15.34 11.62
C VAL A 468 -5.58 15.28 12.79
N ASP A 469 -6.05 14.95 14.00
CA ASP A 469 -5.23 14.81 15.20
C ASP A 469 -4.88 13.33 15.48
N GLY A 470 -5.28 12.40 14.60
CA GLY A 470 -5.05 10.96 14.78
C GLY A 470 -6.00 10.28 15.78
N ILE A 471 -7.06 10.96 16.22
CA ILE A 471 -8.09 10.37 17.07
C ILE A 471 -8.95 9.46 16.20
N LEU A 472 -9.02 8.18 16.60
CA LEU A 472 -9.82 7.16 15.96
C LEU A 472 -11.19 7.08 16.65
N THR A 473 -12.24 7.30 15.89
CA THR A 473 -13.62 7.02 16.28
C THR A 473 -14.06 5.76 15.56
N VAL A 474 -14.45 4.72 16.32
CA VAL A 474 -15.00 3.49 15.77
C VAL A 474 -16.48 3.42 16.11
N THR A 475 -17.32 3.38 15.08
CA THR A 475 -18.78 3.25 15.21
C THR A 475 -19.21 1.91 14.66
N ALA A 476 -19.94 1.13 15.46
CA ALA A 476 -20.56 -0.11 15.02
C ALA A 476 -22.08 0.04 15.02
N ARG A 477 -22.73 -0.32 13.90
CA ARG A 477 -24.17 -0.19 13.69
C ARG A 477 -24.76 -1.46 13.10
N GLU A 478 -25.85 -1.96 13.69
CA GLU A 478 -26.64 -3.05 13.11
C GLU A 478 -27.70 -2.47 12.14
N LYS A 479 -27.74 -2.99 10.91
CA LYS A 479 -28.53 -2.38 9.82
C LYS A 479 -30.04 -2.46 10.01
N ALA A 480 -30.57 -3.55 10.56
CA ALA A 480 -32.02 -3.76 10.63
C ALA A 480 -32.68 -2.92 11.74
N THR A 481 -32.01 -2.81 12.89
CA THR A 481 -32.49 -2.12 14.10
C THR A 481 -32.01 -0.68 14.20
N GLY A 482 -30.91 -0.34 13.52
CA GLY A 482 -30.27 0.97 13.61
C GLY A 482 -29.56 1.22 14.94
N ILE A 483 -29.43 0.19 15.79
CA ILE A 483 -28.69 0.31 17.06
C ILE A 483 -27.22 0.52 16.74
N GLU A 484 -26.62 1.53 17.38
CA GLU A 484 -25.21 1.85 17.23
C GLU A 484 -24.51 2.01 18.58
N GLN A 485 -23.21 1.75 18.56
CA GLN A 485 -22.27 2.03 19.63
C GLN A 485 -21.02 2.66 19.04
N THR A 486 -20.52 3.72 19.67
CA THR A 486 -19.34 4.44 19.22
C THR A 486 -18.33 4.51 20.36
N VAL A 487 -17.06 4.30 20.03
CA VAL A 487 -15.93 4.49 20.94
C VAL A 487 -14.90 5.38 20.27
N GLU A 488 -14.44 6.37 21.02
CA GLU A 488 -13.31 7.21 20.64
C GLU A 488 -12.06 6.73 21.36
N VAL A 489 -11.03 6.44 20.59
CA VAL A 489 -9.71 6.06 21.09
C VAL A 489 -8.65 6.87 20.37
N ASN A 490 -7.67 7.36 21.12
CA ASN A 490 -6.51 7.93 20.48
C ASN A 490 -5.64 6.78 19.93
N SER A 491 -5.56 6.66 18.60
CA SER A 491 -4.86 5.56 17.94
C SER A 491 -3.35 5.57 18.23
N ASN A 492 -2.76 6.72 18.55
CA ASN A 492 -1.34 6.82 18.84
C ASN A 492 -0.98 6.47 20.29
N PHE A 493 -1.96 6.13 21.15
CA PHE A 493 -1.79 6.13 22.61
C PHE A 493 -0.95 4.97 23.13
N GLY A 494 0.34 5.21 23.40
CA GLY A 494 1.26 4.28 24.08
C GLY A 494 2.07 3.37 23.14
N LEU A 495 2.34 3.78 21.90
CA LEU A 495 3.34 3.13 21.02
C LEU A 495 4.52 4.06 20.87
N SER A 496 5.72 3.63 21.24
CA SER A 496 6.94 4.30 20.78
C SER A 496 7.23 3.90 19.34
N GLU A 497 7.97 4.70 18.55
CA GLU A 497 8.37 4.20 17.22
C GLU A 497 9.45 3.16 17.23
N ALA A 498 10.19 2.99 18.33
CA ALA A 498 10.95 1.77 18.47
C ALA A 498 9.99 0.57 18.39
N ASP A 499 8.80 0.67 19.00
CA ASP A 499 7.75 -0.33 18.89
C ASP A 499 7.15 -0.36 17.48
N VAL A 500 6.80 0.77 16.86
CA VAL A 500 6.25 0.80 15.48
C VAL A 500 7.24 0.19 14.48
N GLN A 501 8.50 0.61 14.50
CA GLN A 501 9.54 0.12 13.60
C GLN A 501 9.86 -1.34 13.88
N ASN A 502 9.88 -1.75 15.16
CA ASN A 502 10.02 -3.15 15.53
C ASN A 502 8.83 -3.97 15.04
N MET A 503 7.59 -3.52 15.23
CA MET A 503 6.37 -4.19 14.76
C MET A 503 6.34 -4.32 13.24
N VAL A 504 6.75 -3.28 12.50
CA VAL A 504 6.88 -3.32 11.03
C VAL A 504 7.99 -4.29 10.62
N ASN A 505 9.17 -4.24 11.24
CA ASN A 505 10.26 -5.15 10.92
C ASN A 505 9.92 -6.61 11.28
N GLN A 506 9.25 -6.83 12.42
CA GLN A 506 8.74 -8.13 12.85
C GLN A 506 7.75 -8.66 11.83
N SER A 507 6.85 -7.84 11.28
CA SER A 507 5.91 -8.30 10.24
C SER A 507 6.61 -8.84 8.98
N ILE A 508 7.72 -8.22 8.58
CA ILE A 508 8.50 -8.67 7.41
C ILE A 508 9.23 -9.98 7.72
N ASN A 509 9.81 -10.08 8.92
CA ASN A 509 10.62 -11.23 9.32
C ASN A 509 9.77 -12.45 9.74
N SER A 510 8.56 -12.22 10.26
CA SER A 510 7.65 -13.24 10.79
C SER A 510 6.53 -13.63 9.81
N PHE A 511 6.60 -13.19 8.56
CA PHE A 511 5.56 -13.45 7.54
C PHE A 511 5.19 -14.93 7.40
N ASP A 512 6.19 -15.82 7.30
CA ASP A 512 5.94 -17.27 7.13
C ASP A 512 5.35 -17.93 8.38
N GLU A 513 5.66 -17.41 9.57
CA GLU A 513 5.13 -17.90 10.85
C GLU A 513 3.69 -17.43 11.05
N ASP A 514 3.42 -16.15 10.76
CA ASP A 514 2.10 -15.54 10.82
C ASP A 514 1.10 -16.25 9.90
N MET A 515 1.52 -16.57 8.67
CA MET A 515 0.65 -17.28 7.72
C MET A 515 0.28 -18.68 8.22
N LYS A 516 1.20 -19.38 8.91
CA LYS A 516 0.92 -20.69 9.52
C LYS A 516 -0.01 -20.57 10.73
N ALA A 517 0.23 -19.60 11.60
CA ALA A 517 -0.60 -19.33 12.77
C ALA A 517 -2.03 -18.95 12.39
N ARG A 518 -2.19 -18.08 11.38
CA ARG A 518 -3.48 -17.72 10.81
C ARG A 518 -4.21 -18.94 10.24
N SER A 519 -3.52 -19.77 9.45
CA SER A 519 -4.11 -20.99 8.88
C SER A 519 -4.59 -21.97 9.96
N LEU A 520 -3.84 -22.10 11.05
CA LEU A 520 -4.21 -22.93 12.21
C LEU A 520 -5.44 -22.39 12.94
N ALA A 521 -5.50 -21.08 13.17
CA ALA A 521 -6.63 -20.43 13.80
C ALA A 521 -7.91 -20.60 12.96
N GLU A 522 -7.83 -20.37 11.64
CA GLU A 522 -8.94 -20.58 10.70
C GLU A 522 -9.44 -22.03 10.72
N ALA A 523 -8.53 -23.01 10.72
CA ALA A 523 -8.88 -24.43 10.83
C ALA A 523 -9.60 -24.75 12.16
N LYS A 524 -9.13 -24.22 13.29
CA LYS A 524 -9.77 -24.40 14.61
C LYS A 524 -11.16 -23.78 14.68
N ILE A 525 -11.37 -22.59 14.08
CA ILE A 525 -12.69 -21.94 14.01
C ILE A 525 -13.66 -22.81 13.23
N ASN A 526 -13.27 -23.24 12.03
CA ASN A 526 -14.10 -24.08 11.18
C ASN A 526 -14.46 -25.41 11.87
N GLY A 527 -13.49 -26.04 12.53
CA GLY A 527 -13.70 -27.26 13.31
C GLY A 527 -14.68 -27.10 14.47
N ASN A 528 -14.56 -26.03 15.27
CA ASN A 528 -15.48 -25.76 16.37
C ASN A 528 -16.91 -25.48 15.90
N LYS A 529 -17.05 -24.75 14.77
CA LYS A 529 -18.34 -24.54 14.08
C LYS A 529 -19.02 -25.88 13.78
N LEU A 530 -18.26 -26.82 13.21
CA LEU A 530 -18.74 -28.14 12.87
C LEU A 530 -19.12 -28.96 14.11
N ILE A 531 -18.26 -28.98 15.14
CA ILE A 531 -18.54 -29.69 16.40
C ILE A 531 -19.86 -29.22 16.99
N HIS A 532 -20.09 -27.91 17.08
CA HIS A 532 -21.33 -27.36 17.62
C HIS A 532 -22.57 -27.77 16.81
N LEU A 533 -22.46 -27.82 15.49
CA LEU A 533 -23.53 -28.31 14.61
C LEU A 533 -23.85 -29.80 14.87
N VAL A 534 -22.83 -30.62 15.11
CA VAL A 534 -22.97 -32.08 15.31
C VAL A 534 -23.39 -32.44 16.74
N GLU A 535 -22.94 -31.69 17.75
CA GLU A 535 -23.30 -31.89 19.16
C GLU A 535 -24.80 -31.72 19.42
N ASN A 536 -25.42 -30.72 18.79
CA ASN A 536 -26.85 -30.45 18.92
C ASN A 536 -27.74 -31.55 18.29
N VAL A 537 -27.15 -32.46 17.52
CA VAL A 537 -27.88 -33.47 16.71
C VAL A 537 -27.62 -34.91 17.19
N SER A 538 -26.53 -35.18 17.94
CA SER A 538 -26.04 -36.54 18.12
C SER A 538 -26.49 -37.26 19.42
N THR A 539 -27.06 -38.45 19.27
CA THR A 539 -27.29 -39.43 20.36
C THR A 539 -26.41 -40.69 20.27
N ASP A 540 -25.59 -40.82 19.21
CA ASP A 540 -24.80 -42.01 18.88
C ASP A 540 -23.42 -42.05 19.57
N GLN A 541 -23.04 -43.22 20.11
CA GLN A 541 -21.79 -43.42 20.83
C GLN A 541 -20.54 -43.33 19.93
N LYS A 542 -20.63 -43.71 18.64
CA LYS A 542 -19.51 -43.62 17.68
C LYS A 542 -19.19 -42.16 17.36
N LEU A 543 -20.22 -41.33 17.17
CA LEU A 543 -20.03 -39.90 16.94
C LEU A 543 -19.67 -39.13 18.20
N LYS A 544 -20.07 -39.59 19.39
CA LYS A 544 -19.51 -39.07 20.63
C LYS A 544 -18.00 -39.32 20.74
N ASN A 545 -17.51 -40.50 20.33
CA ASN A 545 -16.07 -40.78 20.32
C ASN A 545 -15.32 -39.92 19.28
N LEU A 546 -15.87 -39.72 18.09
CA LEU A 546 -15.26 -38.87 17.07
C LEU A 546 -15.33 -37.37 17.42
N LEU A 547 -16.44 -36.93 18.02
CA LEU A 547 -16.54 -35.61 18.64
C LEU A 547 -15.45 -35.44 19.70
N GLN A 548 -15.22 -36.46 20.54
CA GLN A 548 -14.17 -36.41 21.54
C GLN A 548 -12.76 -36.37 20.91
N ASN A 549 -12.52 -37.12 19.84
CA ASN A 549 -11.25 -37.08 19.11
C ASN A 549 -11.00 -35.74 18.44
N ALA A 550 -12.00 -35.16 17.76
CA ALA A 550 -11.91 -33.84 17.16
C ALA A 550 -11.73 -32.74 18.23
N LYS A 551 -12.41 -32.86 19.38
CA LYS A 551 -12.17 -31.99 20.54
C LYS A 551 -10.75 -32.10 21.08
N ASN A 552 -10.20 -33.31 21.16
CA ASN A 552 -8.84 -33.54 21.63
C ASN A 552 -7.80 -33.00 20.62
N ALA A 553 -8.02 -33.19 19.32
CA ALA A 553 -7.14 -32.66 18.28
C ALA A 553 -7.16 -31.13 18.21
N LEU A 554 -8.32 -30.50 18.41
CA LEU A 554 -8.46 -29.04 18.49
C LEU A 554 -7.75 -28.42 19.71
N GLN A 555 -7.50 -29.22 20.77
CA GLN A 555 -6.65 -28.83 21.90
C GLN A 555 -5.15 -28.86 21.55
N GLY A 556 -4.76 -29.57 20.49
CA GLY A 556 -3.41 -29.59 19.95
C GLY A 556 -3.08 -28.41 19.05
N ASN A 557 -1.84 -28.38 18.54
CA ASN A 557 -1.33 -27.36 17.60
C ASN A 557 -0.88 -27.96 16.26
N ASP A 558 -1.18 -29.24 15.99
CA ASP A 558 -0.89 -29.88 14.72
C ASP A 558 -2.02 -29.63 13.72
N LEU A 559 -1.74 -28.77 12.74
CA LEU A 559 -2.68 -28.40 11.69
C LEU A 559 -3.16 -29.59 10.85
N ASN A 560 -2.30 -30.59 10.63
CA ASN A 560 -2.66 -31.77 9.86
C ASN A 560 -3.56 -32.70 10.67
N GLU A 561 -3.28 -32.89 11.95
CA GLU A 561 -4.11 -33.69 12.85
C GLU A 561 -5.51 -33.06 13.03
N ILE A 562 -5.58 -31.74 13.19
CA ILE A 562 -6.84 -30.99 13.27
C ILE A 562 -7.65 -31.14 11.99
N ASN A 563 -7.04 -30.92 10.82
CA ASN A 563 -7.74 -31.05 9.55
C ASN A 563 -8.22 -32.48 9.30
N ASN A 564 -7.41 -33.49 9.65
CA ASN A 564 -7.77 -34.90 9.49
C ASN A 564 -8.94 -35.31 10.39
N THR A 565 -8.90 -34.94 11.68
CA THR A 565 -9.96 -35.28 12.64
C THR A 565 -11.26 -34.51 12.38
N ILE A 566 -11.18 -33.25 11.93
CA ILE A 566 -12.35 -32.49 11.45
C ILE A 566 -12.93 -33.17 10.22
N ALA A 567 -12.11 -33.57 9.24
CA ALA A 567 -12.58 -34.27 8.05
C ALA A 567 -13.22 -35.63 8.40
N GLU A 568 -12.67 -36.38 9.35
CA GLU A 568 -13.28 -37.63 9.86
C GLU A 568 -14.63 -37.39 10.57
N LEU A 569 -14.75 -36.30 11.33
CA LEU A 569 -15.99 -35.89 11.98
C LEU A 569 -17.03 -35.40 10.96
N GLU A 570 -16.64 -34.62 9.95
CA GLU A 570 -17.48 -34.22 8.82
C GLU A 570 -18.02 -35.46 8.11
N ASN A 571 -17.11 -36.35 7.69
CA ASN A 571 -17.46 -37.59 6.99
C ASN A 571 -18.39 -38.50 7.81
N SER A 572 -18.18 -38.62 9.13
CA SER A 572 -19.02 -39.45 10.00
C SER A 572 -20.34 -38.78 10.39
N SER A 573 -20.38 -37.45 10.52
CA SER A 573 -21.63 -36.70 10.75
C SER A 573 -22.56 -36.80 9.53
N LEU A 574 -21.99 -36.85 8.33
CA LEU A 574 -22.68 -37.19 7.09
C LEU A 574 -23.25 -38.62 7.11
N GLU A 575 -22.59 -39.60 7.76
CA GLU A 575 -23.14 -40.97 7.97
C GLU A 575 -24.38 -40.97 8.89
N LEU A 576 -24.41 -40.19 9.98
CA LEU A 576 -25.55 -40.10 10.91
C LEU A 576 -26.76 -39.35 10.34
N TRP A 577 -26.52 -38.33 9.51
CA TRP A 577 -27.58 -37.70 8.72
C TRP A 577 -28.24 -38.71 7.77
N GLY A 578 -27.52 -39.79 7.42
CA GLY A 578 -28.03 -40.99 6.76
C GLY A 578 -28.94 -41.88 7.63
N MET A 579 -28.89 -41.82 8.97
CA MET A 579 -29.78 -42.57 9.87
C MET A 579 -31.18 -41.95 10.00
N PHE A 580 -31.32 -40.63 9.90
CA PHE A 580 -32.63 -39.97 9.82
C PHE A 580 -33.37 -40.31 8.50
N LYS A 581 -32.64 -40.69 7.45
CA LYS A 581 -33.16 -41.18 6.16
C LYS A 581 -33.74 -42.60 6.21
N LYS A 582 -33.44 -43.41 7.25
CA LYS A 582 -33.93 -44.80 7.35
C LYS A 582 -35.43 -44.96 7.56
N VAL A 583 -36.17 -43.89 7.88
CA VAL A 583 -37.63 -43.98 8.09
C VAL A 583 -38.40 -44.30 6.80
N CYS A 584 -37.81 -44.18 5.61
CA CYS A 584 -38.48 -44.60 4.36
C CYS A 584 -37.80 -45.79 3.65
N GLN A 585 -37.30 -46.75 4.44
CA GLN A 585 -37.30 -48.22 4.24
C GLN A 585 -36.89 -48.89 2.91
N THR A 586 -36.41 -48.19 1.88
CA THR A 586 -36.09 -48.81 0.58
C THR A 586 -34.58 -49.09 0.38
N GLU A 587 -33.72 -48.51 1.22
CA GLU A 587 -32.24 -48.52 1.09
C GLU A 587 -31.52 -49.79 1.58
N LYS A 588 -32.10 -50.61 2.46
CA LYS A 588 -31.38 -51.76 3.08
C LYS A 588 -30.98 -52.87 2.09
N LYS A 589 -31.64 -52.98 0.94
CA LYS A 589 -31.24 -53.90 -0.15
C LYS A 589 -30.07 -53.36 -0.99
N LEU A 590 -29.78 -52.07 -0.85
CA LEU A 590 -28.83 -51.31 -1.66
C LEU A 590 -27.44 -51.30 -0.99
N GLU A 591 -27.37 -51.14 0.34
CA GLU A 591 -26.12 -51.22 1.12
C GLU A 591 -25.44 -52.59 1.00
N THR A 592 -26.19 -53.70 1.04
CA THR A 592 -25.62 -55.05 1.01
C THR A 592 -24.91 -55.38 -0.31
N ASN A 593 -25.42 -54.85 -1.43
CA ASN A 593 -24.82 -55.04 -2.77
C ASN A 593 -23.58 -54.16 -2.99
N ILE A 594 -23.54 -52.98 -2.36
CA ILE A 594 -22.38 -52.07 -2.40
C ILE A 594 -21.25 -52.66 -1.54
N LEU A 595 -21.56 -53.13 -0.33
CA LEU A 595 -20.60 -53.77 0.58
C LEU A 595 -20.03 -55.09 0.03
N SER A 596 -20.82 -55.90 -0.68
CA SER A 596 -20.30 -57.10 -1.35
C SER A 596 -19.34 -56.74 -2.48
N SER A 597 -19.66 -55.72 -3.28
CA SER A 597 -18.83 -55.26 -4.39
C SER A 597 -17.51 -54.63 -3.93
N ILE A 598 -17.51 -53.91 -2.79
CA ILE A 598 -16.30 -53.36 -2.15
C ILE A 598 -15.44 -54.48 -1.55
N ARG A 599 -16.05 -55.52 -0.95
CA ARG A 599 -15.33 -56.71 -0.43
C ARG A 599 -14.69 -57.56 -1.53
N GLU A 600 -15.25 -57.55 -2.74
CA GLU A 600 -14.65 -58.15 -3.94
C GLU A 600 -13.49 -57.33 -4.52
N GLY A 601 -13.14 -56.18 -3.92
CA GLY A 601 -12.02 -55.34 -4.33
C GLY A 601 -12.32 -54.41 -5.51
N ARG A 602 -13.60 -54.16 -5.83
CA ARG A 602 -13.95 -53.16 -6.86
C ARG A 602 -13.77 -51.75 -6.29
N PRO A 603 -13.25 -50.79 -7.10
CA PRO A 603 -13.09 -49.41 -6.67
C PRO A 603 -14.45 -48.77 -6.30
N LEU A 604 -14.44 -47.77 -5.40
CA LEU A 604 -15.65 -47.05 -4.95
C LEU A 604 -16.32 -46.27 -6.11
N THR A 605 -15.50 -45.71 -6.99
CA THR A 605 -15.88 -44.92 -8.17
C THR A 605 -15.27 -45.53 -9.44
N GLY A 606 -15.73 -45.11 -10.62
CA GLY A 606 -15.30 -45.61 -11.93
C GLY A 606 -16.38 -46.43 -12.66
N ARG A 607 -16.09 -46.84 -13.90
CA ARG A 607 -17.05 -47.51 -14.79
C ARG A 607 -17.67 -48.78 -14.18
N ASP A 608 -16.89 -49.52 -13.39
CA ASP A 608 -17.31 -50.73 -12.65
C ASP A 608 -17.34 -50.52 -11.13
N GLY A 609 -17.40 -49.26 -10.69
CA GLY A 609 -17.34 -48.88 -9.29
C GLY A 609 -18.60 -49.24 -8.50
N ALA A 610 -18.45 -49.51 -7.21
CA ALA A 610 -19.54 -49.98 -6.35
C ALA A 610 -20.72 -48.98 -6.25
N LEU A 611 -20.47 -47.68 -6.43
CA LEU A 611 -21.48 -46.61 -6.36
C LEU A 611 -22.21 -46.35 -7.70
N THR A 612 -21.67 -46.82 -8.82
CA THR A 612 -22.18 -46.57 -10.17
C THR A 612 -23.60 -47.12 -10.40
N PRO A 613 -23.94 -48.38 -9.99
CA PRO A 613 -25.30 -48.90 -10.11
C PRO A 613 -26.33 -48.18 -9.22
N PHE A 614 -25.89 -47.58 -8.11
CA PHE A 614 -26.77 -46.86 -7.20
C PHE A 614 -27.18 -45.49 -7.76
N ILE A 615 -26.21 -44.72 -8.24
CA ILE A 615 -26.46 -43.41 -8.84
C ILE A 615 -27.35 -43.57 -10.09
N LYS A 616 -27.15 -44.65 -10.86
CA LYS A 616 -28.09 -45.04 -11.93
C LYS A 616 -29.52 -45.20 -11.44
N LYS A 617 -29.75 -46.06 -10.44
CA LYS A 617 -31.10 -46.35 -9.93
C LYS A 617 -31.79 -45.13 -9.33
N LEU A 618 -31.04 -44.28 -8.64
CA LEU A 618 -31.56 -43.06 -8.04
C LEU A 618 -32.06 -42.09 -9.12
N LEU A 619 -31.26 -41.87 -10.16
CA LEU A 619 -31.67 -41.02 -11.27
C LEU A 619 -32.84 -41.60 -12.07
N GLU A 620 -32.88 -42.92 -12.31
CA GLU A 620 -34.02 -43.58 -12.97
C GLU A 620 -35.31 -43.45 -12.15
N ALA A 621 -35.23 -43.63 -10.82
CA ALA A 621 -36.38 -43.48 -9.93
C ALA A 621 -36.88 -42.02 -9.86
N SER A 622 -35.96 -41.06 -9.82
CA SER A 622 -36.32 -39.64 -9.87
C SER A 622 -36.99 -39.25 -11.18
N LEU A 623 -36.52 -39.78 -12.32
CA LEU A 623 -37.15 -39.54 -13.62
C LEU A 623 -38.51 -40.22 -13.77
N GLU A 624 -38.73 -41.38 -13.11
CA GLU A 624 -40.07 -42.00 -13.01
C GLU A 624 -41.04 -41.12 -12.23
N GLY A 625 -40.60 -40.51 -11.12
CA GLY A 625 -41.42 -39.56 -10.37
C GLY A 625 -41.76 -38.29 -11.16
N GLU A 626 -40.82 -37.77 -11.95
CA GLU A 626 -41.08 -36.61 -12.81
C GLU A 626 -42.11 -36.90 -13.90
N ILE A 627 -42.05 -38.07 -14.57
CA ILE A 627 -43.02 -38.40 -15.62
C ILE A 627 -44.41 -38.71 -15.05
N GLU A 628 -44.51 -39.28 -13.85
CA GLU A 628 -45.80 -39.47 -13.17
C GLU A 628 -46.45 -38.12 -12.85
N ASN A 629 -45.69 -37.16 -12.34
CA ASN A 629 -46.19 -35.80 -12.11
C ASN A 629 -46.58 -35.08 -13.41
N HIS A 630 -45.80 -35.26 -14.49
CA HIS A 630 -46.11 -34.71 -15.82
C HIS A 630 -47.43 -35.26 -16.38
N LEU A 631 -47.63 -36.58 -16.30
CA LEU A 631 -48.86 -37.24 -16.79
C LEU A 631 -50.09 -36.91 -15.92
N LEU A 632 -49.91 -36.63 -14.62
CA LEU A 632 -50.99 -36.15 -13.74
C LEU A 632 -51.41 -34.71 -14.07
N ALA A 633 -50.46 -33.86 -14.47
CA ALA A 633 -50.73 -32.49 -14.87
C ALA A 633 -51.42 -32.38 -16.25
N GLU A 634 -51.16 -33.32 -17.18
CA GLU A 634 -51.79 -33.41 -18.51
C GLU A 634 -53.11 -34.22 -18.53
N SER A 635 -53.75 -34.45 -17.38
CA SER A 635 -54.84 -35.43 -17.18
C SER A 635 -56.14 -35.24 -18.01
N GLU A 636 -56.24 -34.22 -18.86
CA GLU A 636 -57.33 -34.03 -19.82
C GLU A 636 -57.03 -34.56 -21.24
N GLU A 637 -55.79 -34.91 -21.56
CA GLU A 637 -55.40 -35.45 -22.88
C GLU A 637 -54.97 -36.92 -22.82
N ASN A 638 -55.16 -37.64 -23.94
CA ASN A 638 -54.98 -39.09 -24.11
C ASN A 638 -53.51 -39.56 -24.05
N ASN A 639 -52.63 -38.77 -23.41
CA ASN A 639 -51.20 -39.01 -23.29
C ASN A 639 -50.95 -40.07 -22.20
N ARG A 640 -50.04 -40.99 -22.49
CA ARG A 640 -49.72 -42.10 -21.59
C ARG A 640 -48.27 -42.52 -21.75
N ARG A 641 -47.73 -43.15 -20.72
CA ARG A 641 -46.37 -43.70 -20.74
C ARG A 641 -46.16 -44.65 -21.93
N ASN A 642 -45.05 -44.48 -22.66
CA ASN A 642 -44.74 -45.24 -23.87
C ASN A 642 -43.30 -45.78 -23.89
N GLY A 643 -42.82 -46.34 -22.77
CA GLY A 643 -41.51 -47.01 -22.70
C GLY A 643 -40.37 -46.12 -22.18
N ARG A 644 -39.12 -46.49 -22.48
CA ARG A 644 -37.88 -45.82 -22.02
C ARG A 644 -36.84 -45.74 -23.15
N ASN A 645 -36.03 -44.67 -23.16
CA ASN A 645 -34.87 -44.49 -24.03
C ASN A 645 -33.57 -44.49 -23.21
N GLY A 646 -32.53 -45.19 -23.69
CA GLY A 646 -31.22 -45.24 -23.03
C GLY A 646 -30.29 -44.10 -23.46
N LYS A 647 -29.51 -43.56 -22.52
CA LYS A 647 -28.36 -42.67 -22.79
C LYS A 647 -27.21 -42.96 -21.83
N THR A 648 -25.97 -42.89 -22.28
CA THR A 648 -24.81 -43.04 -21.38
C THR A 648 -24.56 -41.73 -20.62
N LEU A 649 -24.62 -41.78 -19.30
CA LEU A 649 -24.42 -40.66 -18.40
C LEU A 649 -23.08 -40.81 -17.68
N ARG A 650 -22.28 -39.73 -17.63
CA ARG A 650 -21.00 -39.64 -16.93
C ARG A 650 -21.14 -38.75 -15.70
N THR A 651 -20.74 -39.27 -14.55
CA THR A 651 -20.75 -38.58 -13.24
C THR A 651 -19.36 -38.71 -12.60
N SER A 652 -19.13 -37.97 -11.52
CA SER A 652 -17.89 -38.06 -10.71
C SER A 652 -17.63 -39.48 -10.17
N ALA A 653 -18.69 -40.28 -10.02
CA ALA A 653 -18.59 -41.64 -9.52
C ALA A 653 -18.42 -42.71 -10.62
N GLY A 654 -18.54 -42.37 -11.91
CA GLY A 654 -18.42 -43.34 -13.01
C GLY A 654 -19.31 -43.04 -14.21
N SER A 655 -19.30 -43.93 -15.22
CA SER A 655 -20.14 -43.83 -16.41
C SER A 655 -21.11 -45.02 -16.50
N PHE A 656 -22.40 -44.78 -16.71
CA PHE A 656 -23.41 -45.83 -16.79
C PHE A 656 -24.51 -45.50 -17.81
N GLU A 657 -25.20 -46.51 -18.32
CA GLU A 657 -26.38 -46.31 -19.18
C GLU A 657 -27.61 -46.00 -18.32
N LEU A 658 -28.20 -44.83 -18.52
CA LEU A 658 -29.39 -44.32 -17.85
C LEU A 658 -30.62 -44.49 -18.75
N LEU A 659 -31.66 -45.16 -18.25
CA LEU A 659 -32.94 -45.30 -18.95
C LEU A 659 -33.87 -44.14 -18.56
N THR A 660 -34.18 -43.30 -19.54
CA THR A 660 -35.09 -42.15 -19.39
C THR A 660 -36.50 -42.54 -19.83
N PRO A 661 -37.56 -42.34 -19.03
CA PRO A 661 -38.93 -42.63 -19.42
C PRO A 661 -39.44 -41.64 -20.47
N ARG A 662 -40.40 -42.09 -21.29
CA ARG A 662 -41.05 -41.25 -22.30
C ARG A 662 -42.56 -41.45 -22.29
N ASP A 663 -43.27 -40.38 -22.60
CA ASP A 663 -44.70 -40.37 -22.86
C ASP A 663 -44.99 -40.67 -24.34
N ARG A 664 -46.26 -40.80 -24.73
CA ARG A 664 -46.67 -41.20 -26.08
C ARG A 664 -46.50 -40.07 -27.07
N GLU A 665 -46.84 -38.86 -26.66
CA GLU A 665 -46.77 -37.65 -27.49
C GLU A 665 -45.36 -37.03 -27.51
N GLY A 666 -44.49 -37.43 -26.59
CA GLY A 666 -43.10 -36.99 -26.50
C GLY A 666 -42.92 -35.63 -25.83
N SER A 667 -43.96 -35.12 -25.17
CA SER A 667 -44.02 -33.80 -24.53
C SER A 667 -43.23 -33.72 -23.22
N PHE A 668 -42.90 -34.86 -22.60
CA PHE A 668 -42.21 -34.89 -21.30
C PHE A 668 -40.79 -34.31 -21.38
N GLU A 669 -40.50 -33.20 -20.70
CA GLU A 669 -39.17 -32.58 -20.59
C GLU A 669 -38.57 -32.75 -19.17
N PRO A 670 -37.73 -33.78 -18.94
CA PRO A 670 -37.16 -34.06 -17.62
C PRO A 670 -36.21 -32.96 -17.15
N GLN A 671 -36.32 -32.56 -15.89
CA GLN A 671 -35.54 -31.47 -15.31
C GLN A 671 -34.26 -31.97 -14.65
N ILE A 672 -34.31 -33.12 -13.96
CA ILE A 672 -33.15 -33.70 -13.26
C ILE A 672 -32.03 -34.13 -14.23
N VAL A 673 -32.36 -34.75 -15.36
CA VAL A 673 -31.40 -35.01 -16.44
C VAL A 673 -32.04 -34.73 -17.80
N LYS A 674 -31.72 -33.55 -18.38
CA LYS A 674 -32.33 -33.05 -19.62
C LYS A 674 -32.22 -34.05 -20.78
N LYS A 675 -33.16 -33.98 -21.74
CA LYS A 675 -33.07 -34.78 -22.98
C LYS A 675 -31.69 -34.57 -23.62
N ARG A 676 -31.01 -35.68 -23.94
CA ARG A 676 -29.65 -35.72 -24.53
C ARG A 676 -28.48 -35.27 -23.64
N GLN A 677 -28.71 -34.89 -22.38
CA GLN A 677 -27.64 -34.58 -21.43
C GLN A 677 -26.87 -35.84 -21.00
N THR A 678 -25.55 -35.83 -21.18
CA THR A 678 -24.65 -36.97 -20.90
C THR A 678 -23.64 -36.71 -19.76
N ASN A 679 -23.51 -35.48 -19.24
CA ASN A 679 -22.61 -35.11 -18.13
C ASN A 679 -23.35 -34.29 -17.04
N LEU A 680 -23.01 -34.49 -15.76
CA LEU A 680 -23.78 -33.99 -14.60
C LEU A 680 -23.03 -32.99 -13.68
N HIS A 681 -21.88 -32.42 -14.07
CA HIS A 681 -21.03 -31.58 -13.20
C HIS A 681 -20.88 -30.12 -13.69
N PRO A 682 -21.67 -29.14 -13.21
CA PRO A 682 -21.51 -27.72 -13.55
C PRO A 682 -20.34 -27.02 -12.81
N GLU A 683 -20.10 -27.37 -11.54
CA GLU A 683 -19.08 -26.71 -10.71
C GLU A 683 -17.65 -27.02 -11.15
N LEU A 684 -17.43 -28.24 -11.64
CA LEU A 684 -16.14 -28.68 -12.17
C LEU A 684 -15.76 -27.88 -13.41
N GLU A 685 -16.74 -27.55 -14.26
CA GLU A 685 -16.52 -26.70 -15.42
C GLU A 685 -16.06 -25.30 -15.00
N THR A 686 -16.73 -24.69 -14.01
CA THR A 686 -16.35 -23.38 -13.45
C THR A 686 -14.94 -23.41 -12.86
N LYS A 687 -14.58 -24.49 -12.15
CA LYS A 687 -13.24 -24.64 -11.57
C LYS A 687 -12.17 -24.85 -12.65
N ILE A 688 -12.45 -25.65 -13.67
CA ILE A 688 -11.57 -25.83 -14.83
C ILE A 688 -11.37 -24.50 -15.56
N LEU A 689 -12.44 -23.72 -15.77
CA LEU A 689 -12.38 -22.42 -16.42
C LEU A 689 -11.56 -21.41 -15.61
N SER A 690 -11.74 -21.34 -14.29
CA SER A 690 -10.97 -20.43 -13.42
C SER A 690 -9.48 -20.82 -13.31
N THR A 691 -9.19 -22.12 -13.33
CA THR A 691 -7.81 -22.66 -13.29
C THR A 691 -7.10 -22.43 -14.63
N PHE A 692 -7.82 -22.62 -15.74
CA PHE A 692 -7.38 -22.25 -17.08
C PHE A 692 -7.13 -20.74 -17.21
N ALA A 693 -8.02 -19.91 -16.67
CA ALA A 693 -7.87 -18.45 -16.62
C ALA A 693 -6.69 -17.99 -15.74
N SER A 694 -6.16 -18.87 -14.90
CA SER A 694 -4.95 -18.63 -14.10
C SER A 694 -3.67 -19.06 -14.80
N GLY A 695 -3.78 -19.55 -16.04
CA GLY A 695 -2.63 -19.82 -16.92
C GLY A 695 -2.12 -21.26 -16.87
N MET A 696 -2.78 -22.18 -16.14
CA MET A 696 -2.37 -23.60 -16.07
C MET A 696 -2.54 -24.32 -17.42
N GLY A 697 -1.66 -25.28 -17.73
CA GLY A 697 -1.76 -26.11 -18.94
C GLY A 697 -2.85 -27.18 -18.82
N TYR A 698 -3.30 -27.74 -19.95
CA TYR A 698 -4.33 -28.79 -19.90
C TYR A 698 -3.90 -30.04 -19.13
N ARG A 699 -2.60 -30.38 -19.15
CA ARG A 699 -2.07 -31.49 -18.34
C ARG A 699 -2.06 -31.14 -16.86
N ASP A 700 -1.63 -29.93 -16.52
CA ASP A 700 -1.60 -29.46 -15.12
C ASP A 700 -3.02 -29.36 -14.55
N ILE A 701 -3.99 -28.88 -15.34
CA ILE A 701 -5.41 -28.87 -14.98
C ILE A 701 -5.92 -30.30 -14.83
N ALA A 702 -5.57 -31.22 -15.74
CA ALA A 702 -5.96 -32.62 -15.62
C ALA A 702 -5.41 -33.25 -14.34
N SER A 703 -4.13 -33.04 -14.04
CA SER A 703 -3.49 -33.52 -12.80
C SER A 703 -4.10 -32.88 -11.56
N HIS A 704 -4.38 -31.58 -11.58
CA HIS A 704 -4.99 -30.87 -10.45
C HIS A 704 -6.44 -31.30 -10.20
N VAL A 705 -7.19 -31.55 -11.28
CA VAL A 705 -8.55 -32.09 -11.18
C VAL A 705 -8.53 -33.55 -10.74
N GLU A 706 -7.59 -34.36 -11.22
CA GLU A 706 -7.39 -35.73 -10.76
C GLU A 706 -7.00 -35.77 -9.28
N GLU A 707 -6.15 -34.85 -8.82
CA GLU A 707 -5.74 -34.75 -7.42
C GLU A 707 -6.88 -34.30 -6.49
N ILE A 708 -7.69 -33.33 -6.90
CA ILE A 708 -8.78 -32.80 -6.07
C ILE A 708 -10.03 -33.70 -6.10
N TYR A 709 -10.35 -34.30 -7.24
CA TYR A 709 -11.63 -34.97 -7.48
C TYR A 709 -11.50 -36.49 -7.75
N ASP A 710 -10.29 -37.05 -7.69
CA ASP A 710 -9.96 -38.46 -8.06
C ASP A 710 -10.55 -38.85 -9.43
N HIS A 711 -10.64 -37.87 -10.32
CA HIS A 711 -11.32 -37.99 -11.60
C HIS A 711 -10.36 -37.66 -12.75
N LYS A 712 -10.04 -38.68 -13.54
CA LYS A 712 -9.25 -38.54 -14.76
C LYS A 712 -10.06 -37.86 -15.85
N ILE A 713 -9.85 -36.56 -16.00
CA ILE A 713 -10.35 -35.82 -17.16
C ILE A 713 -9.30 -35.84 -18.26
N SER A 714 -9.72 -36.26 -19.45
CA SER A 714 -8.85 -36.21 -20.62
C SER A 714 -8.57 -34.77 -21.03
N ALA A 715 -7.39 -34.51 -21.61
CA ALA A 715 -7.10 -33.18 -22.18
C ALA A 715 -8.14 -32.75 -23.25
N ALA A 716 -8.79 -33.71 -23.91
CA ALA A 716 -9.87 -33.46 -24.86
C ALA A 716 -11.15 -32.96 -24.17
N GLU A 717 -11.50 -33.49 -23.00
CA GLU A 717 -12.65 -33.02 -22.21
C GLU A 717 -12.40 -31.63 -21.62
N ILE A 718 -11.18 -31.35 -21.11
CA ILE A 718 -10.80 -29.99 -20.68
C ILE A 718 -10.87 -29.01 -21.86
N SER A 719 -10.44 -29.44 -23.05
CA SER A 719 -10.59 -28.64 -24.26
C SER A 719 -12.06 -28.31 -24.53
N SER A 720 -12.93 -29.31 -24.52
CA SER A 720 -14.38 -29.15 -24.74
C SER A 720 -15.03 -28.20 -23.72
N ILE A 721 -14.63 -28.27 -22.45
CA ILE A 721 -15.11 -27.35 -21.40
C ILE A 721 -14.63 -25.92 -21.67
N THR A 722 -13.34 -25.75 -21.98
CA THR A 722 -12.79 -24.42 -22.30
C THR A 722 -13.27 -23.90 -23.65
N ASP A 723 -13.74 -24.75 -24.57
CA ASP A 723 -14.37 -24.35 -25.84
C ASP A 723 -15.67 -23.57 -25.58
N LYS A 724 -16.30 -23.71 -24.42
CA LYS A 724 -17.43 -22.86 -23.99
C LYS A 724 -17.04 -21.38 -23.82
N LEU A 725 -15.75 -21.06 -23.71
CA LEU A 725 -15.28 -19.67 -23.76
C LEU A 725 -15.34 -19.09 -25.18
N LEU A 726 -15.31 -19.90 -26.23
CA LEU A 726 -15.24 -19.38 -27.61
C LEU A 726 -16.47 -18.53 -27.99
N PRO A 727 -17.72 -18.93 -27.69
CA PRO A 727 -18.87 -18.07 -27.90
C PRO A 727 -18.76 -16.74 -27.14
N ILE A 728 -18.34 -16.78 -25.87
CA ILE A 728 -18.17 -15.58 -25.02
C ILE A 728 -17.07 -14.66 -25.58
N ILE A 729 -15.97 -15.24 -26.06
CA ILE A 729 -14.87 -14.51 -26.69
C ILE A 729 -15.36 -13.85 -27.97
N ASN A 730 -16.12 -14.57 -28.79
CA ASN A 730 -16.66 -14.04 -30.04
C ASN A 730 -17.67 -12.93 -29.78
N GLU A 731 -18.58 -13.11 -28.82
CA GLU A 731 -19.53 -12.08 -28.38
C GLU A 731 -18.80 -10.84 -27.85
N TRP A 732 -17.80 -11.03 -26.99
CA TRP A 732 -16.97 -9.93 -26.49
C TRP A 732 -16.20 -9.24 -27.62
N ARG A 733 -15.72 -9.99 -28.62
CA ARG A 733 -15.03 -9.44 -29.80
C ARG A 733 -15.98 -8.75 -30.78
N SER A 734 -17.27 -9.07 -30.79
CA SER A 734 -18.28 -8.44 -31.65
C SER A 734 -19.11 -7.38 -30.91
N ARG A 735 -18.81 -7.12 -29.63
CA ARG A 735 -19.58 -6.17 -28.81
C ARG A 735 -19.52 -4.75 -29.40
N PRO A 736 -20.57 -3.95 -29.21
CA PRO A 736 -20.56 -2.55 -29.61
C PRO A 736 -19.47 -1.78 -28.84
N LEU A 737 -18.83 -0.83 -29.53
CA LEU A 737 -17.78 0.05 -29.02
C LEU A 737 -18.28 1.49 -28.97
N GLN A 738 -17.56 2.36 -28.24
CA GLN A 738 -17.89 3.78 -28.21
C GLN A 738 -17.65 4.44 -29.58
N SER A 739 -18.41 5.50 -29.86
CA SER A 739 -18.31 6.22 -31.14
C SER A 739 -16.95 6.90 -31.36
N VAL A 740 -16.31 7.40 -30.30
CA VAL A 740 -15.06 8.15 -30.41
C VAL A 740 -14.06 7.65 -29.37
N TYR A 741 -12.87 7.27 -29.83
CA TYR A 741 -11.73 6.98 -28.97
C TYR A 741 -10.64 8.03 -29.20
N PRO A 742 -10.35 8.92 -28.22
CA PRO A 742 -9.32 9.93 -28.36
C PRO A 742 -7.95 9.36 -28.75
N ILE A 743 -7.53 8.26 -28.12
CA ILE A 743 -6.22 7.66 -28.37
C ILE A 743 -6.36 6.15 -28.46
N VAL A 744 -5.82 5.55 -29.52
CA VAL A 744 -5.81 4.10 -29.73
C VAL A 744 -4.37 3.63 -29.94
N PHE A 745 -3.95 2.64 -29.17
CA PHE A 745 -2.67 1.95 -29.31
C PHE A 745 -2.89 0.62 -30.01
N MET A 746 -2.06 0.32 -31.01
CA MET A 746 -2.07 -0.95 -31.73
C MET A 746 -0.67 -1.52 -31.78
N ASP A 747 -0.45 -2.65 -31.11
CA ASP A 747 0.86 -3.28 -30.99
C ASP A 747 0.75 -4.81 -30.97
N GLY A 748 1.82 -5.48 -31.42
CA GLY A 748 1.88 -6.92 -31.64
C GLY A 748 2.65 -7.67 -30.55
N MET A 749 2.20 -8.90 -30.26
CA MET A 749 2.90 -9.86 -29.42
C MET A 749 3.15 -11.15 -30.20
N PHE A 750 4.40 -11.60 -30.24
CA PHE A 750 4.76 -12.88 -30.84
C PHE A 750 4.54 -14.04 -29.87
N PHE A 751 3.81 -15.06 -30.33
CA PHE A 751 3.54 -16.30 -29.61
C PHE A 751 3.91 -17.52 -30.46
N LYS A 752 4.41 -18.57 -29.81
CA LYS A 752 4.66 -19.86 -30.45
C LYS A 752 3.38 -20.71 -30.43
N VAL A 753 2.78 -20.97 -31.58
CA VAL A 753 1.54 -21.75 -31.74
C VAL A 753 1.86 -23.10 -32.35
N LYS A 754 1.19 -24.16 -31.91
CA LYS A 754 1.29 -25.50 -32.52
C LYS A 754 0.23 -25.65 -33.60
N GLU A 755 0.66 -25.78 -34.85
CA GLU A 755 -0.18 -26.08 -36.01
C GLU A 755 0.42 -27.27 -36.76
N ASP A 756 -0.41 -28.27 -37.08
CA ASP A 756 -0.01 -29.48 -37.79
C ASP A 756 1.23 -30.20 -37.21
N GLY A 757 1.37 -30.15 -35.88
CA GLY A 757 2.51 -30.76 -35.16
C GLY A 757 3.79 -29.90 -35.15
N HIS A 758 3.83 -28.79 -35.88
CA HIS A 758 4.94 -27.86 -35.94
C HIS A 758 4.70 -26.61 -35.07
N CYS A 759 5.79 -26.06 -34.53
CA CYS A 759 5.75 -24.86 -33.70
C CYS A 759 6.04 -23.63 -34.57
N VAL A 760 5.01 -22.83 -34.84
CA VAL A 760 5.08 -21.64 -35.70
C VAL A 760 4.96 -20.38 -34.84
N SER A 761 5.76 -19.37 -35.12
CA SER A 761 5.66 -18.07 -34.45
C SER A 761 4.56 -17.23 -35.13
N LYS A 762 3.48 -16.91 -34.41
CA LYS A 762 2.40 -16.04 -34.89
C LYS A 762 2.37 -14.73 -34.11
N CYS A 763 2.02 -13.63 -34.78
CA CYS A 763 1.84 -12.32 -34.16
C CYS A 763 0.36 -12.12 -33.79
N MET A 764 0.11 -11.75 -32.54
CA MET A 764 -1.21 -11.36 -32.03
C MET A 764 -1.19 -9.85 -31.79
N TYR A 765 -2.01 -9.11 -32.53
CA TYR A 765 -2.15 -7.68 -32.39
C TYR A 765 -3.22 -7.35 -31.36
N ASN A 766 -2.87 -6.54 -30.36
CA ASN A 766 -3.79 -6.05 -29.35
C ASN A 766 -4.12 -4.58 -29.63
N ILE A 767 -5.40 -4.24 -29.57
CA ILE A 767 -5.89 -2.87 -29.74
C ILE A 767 -6.40 -2.36 -28.40
N LEU A 768 -5.73 -1.34 -27.87
CA LEU A 768 -6.05 -0.69 -26.61
C LEU A 768 -6.52 0.74 -26.88
N GLY A 769 -7.77 1.04 -26.58
CA GLY A 769 -8.34 2.38 -26.63
C GLY A 769 -8.30 3.07 -25.28
N ILE A 770 -8.22 4.39 -25.30
CA ILE A 770 -8.59 5.25 -24.18
C ILE A 770 -9.89 5.94 -24.59
N ASP A 771 -10.93 5.78 -23.78
CA ASP A 771 -12.25 6.35 -24.03
C ASP A 771 -12.30 7.84 -23.67
N GLN A 772 -13.43 8.51 -23.95
CA GLN A 772 -13.58 9.95 -23.67
C GLN A 772 -13.52 10.29 -22.16
N ASN A 773 -13.73 9.30 -21.28
CA ASN A 773 -13.63 9.44 -19.82
C ASN A 773 -12.21 9.12 -19.29
N GLY A 774 -11.27 8.78 -20.17
CA GLY A 774 -9.88 8.48 -19.80
C GLY A 774 -9.68 7.06 -19.30
N ARG A 775 -10.67 6.19 -19.46
CA ARG A 775 -10.61 4.78 -19.08
C ARG A 775 -9.99 3.98 -20.22
N LYS A 776 -9.15 3.02 -19.85
CA LYS A 776 -8.54 2.09 -20.79
C LYS A 776 -9.54 0.99 -21.12
N GLU A 777 -9.59 0.60 -22.39
CA GLU A 777 -10.41 -0.51 -22.86
C GLU A 777 -9.68 -1.29 -23.94
N VAL A 778 -9.68 -2.63 -23.87
CA VAL A 778 -9.16 -3.45 -24.98
C VAL A 778 -10.25 -3.60 -26.03
N LEU A 779 -10.09 -2.92 -27.17
CA LEU A 779 -11.09 -2.91 -28.24
C LEU A 779 -11.18 -4.26 -28.94
N GLY A 780 -10.03 -4.94 -29.10
CA GLY A 780 -9.95 -6.25 -29.71
C GLY A 780 -8.53 -6.82 -29.73
N PHE A 781 -8.43 -8.09 -30.08
CA PHE A 781 -7.15 -8.74 -30.38
C PHE A 781 -7.30 -9.66 -31.60
N TYR A 782 -6.27 -9.67 -32.46
CA TYR A 782 -6.34 -10.25 -33.81
C TYR A 782 -5.06 -11.03 -34.12
N LEU A 783 -5.21 -12.28 -34.51
CA LEU A 783 -4.10 -13.11 -34.95
C LEU A 783 -3.78 -12.82 -36.42
N ALA A 784 -2.55 -12.43 -36.71
CA ALA A 784 -2.11 -12.21 -38.07
C ALA A 784 -1.50 -13.48 -38.67
N GLU A 785 -1.97 -13.87 -39.86
CA GLU A 785 -1.34 -14.89 -40.69
C GLU A 785 -0.27 -14.29 -41.62
N SER A 786 -0.44 -13.03 -42.02
CA SER A 786 0.54 -12.24 -42.76
C SER A 786 0.44 -10.76 -42.40
N GLU A 787 1.58 -10.07 -42.31
CA GLU A 787 1.66 -8.63 -41.98
C GLU A 787 1.42 -7.76 -43.22
N GLY A 788 0.20 -7.82 -43.77
CA GLY A 788 -0.22 -7.08 -44.96
C GLY A 788 -1.17 -5.92 -44.66
N ALA A 789 -1.24 -4.93 -45.56
CA ALA A 789 -2.20 -3.83 -45.47
C ALA A 789 -3.66 -4.31 -45.37
N ASN A 790 -4.00 -5.41 -46.06
CA ASN A 790 -5.34 -6.00 -46.06
C ASN A 790 -5.77 -6.51 -44.68
N PHE A 791 -4.84 -7.08 -43.91
CA PHE A 791 -5.12 -7.52 -42.54
C PHE A 791 -5.55 -6.32 -41.68
N TRP A 792 -4.77 -5.24 -41.73
CA TRP A 792 -5.06 -4.04 -40.95
C TRP A 792 -6.33 -3.32 -41.39
N LEU A 793 -6.62 -3.26 -42.68
CA LEU A 793 -7.91 -2.76 -43.17
C LEU A 793 -9.08 -3.59 -42.62
N GLY A 794 -8.96 -4.92 -42.59
CA GLY A 794 -9.97 -5.79 -41.98
C GLY A 794 -10.17 -5.49 -40.50
N VAL A 795 -9.08 -5.33 -39.74
CA VAL A 795 -9.13 -4.98 -38.32
C VAL A 795 -9.80 -3.62 -38.08
N LEU A 796 -9.46 -2.61 -38.88
CA LEU A 796 -10.04 -1.26 -38.73
C LEU A 796 -11.50 -1.20 -39.16
N ASN A 797 -11.89 -1.97 -40.18
CA ASN A 797 -13.29 -2.10 -40.61
C ASN A 797 -14.13 -2.80 -39.52
N ASP A 798 -13.59 -3.83 -38.87
CA ASP A 798 -14.25 -4.47 -37.72
C ASP A 798 -14.53 -3.47 -36.59
N LEU A 799 -13.58 -2.59 -36.25
CA LEU A 799 -13.81 -1.53 -35.25
C LEU A 799 -14.93 -0.57 -35.66
N LYS A 800 -15.00 -0.21 -36.94
CA LYS A 800 -16.08 0.65 -37.48
C LYS A 800 -17.44 -0.01 -37.44
N GLU A 801 -17.53 -1.26 -37.89
CA GLU A 801 -18.79 -2.03 -37.87
C GLU A 801 -19.33 -2.18 -36.45
N ARG A 802 -18.44 -2.22 -35.46
CA ARG A 802 -18.78 -2.26 -34.03
C ARG A 802 -19.12 -0.90 -33.42
N GLY A 803 -19.05 0.19 -34.19
CA GLY A 803 -19.52 1.51 -33.77
C GLY A 803 -18.45 2.59 -33.62
N VAL A 804 -17.16 2.30 -33.85
CA VAL A 804 -16.12 3.35 -33.81
C VAL A 804 -16.24 4.25 -35.04
N GLU A 805 -16.74 5.45 -34.85
CA GLU A 805 -16.89 6.47 -35.89
C GLU A 805 -15.58 7.25 -36.08
N ASP A 806 -14.86 7.53 -34.99
CA ASP A 806 -13.69 8.40 -35.05
C ASP A 806 -12.55 8.03 -34.07
N ILE A 807 -11.31 8.27 -34.51
CA ILE A 807 -10.08 8.12 -33.74
C ILE A 807 -9.27 9.41 -33.93
N LEU A 808 -8.86 10.06 -32.83
CA LEU A 808 -8.05 11.28 -32.95
C LEU A 808 -6.58 10.94 -33.20
N ILE A 809 -5.98 10.10 -32.36
CA ILE A 809 -4.58 9.70 -32.46
C ILE A 809 -4.45 8.18 -32.45
N ALA A 810 -3.78 7.63 -33.47
CA ALA A 810 -3.45 6.21 -33.56
C ALA A 810 -1.94 6.00 -33.32
N CYS A 811 -1.60 5.40 -32.19
CA CYS A 811 -0.22 5.08 -31.80
C CYS A 811 0.14 3.66 -32.24
N VAL A 812 1.08 3.52 -33.18
CA VAL A 812 1.40 2.24 -33.81
C VAL A 812 2.90 1.98 -33.91
N ASP A 813 3.27 0.71 -34.11
CA ASP A 813 4.63 0.33 -34.47
C ASP A 813 4.93 0.70 -35.95
N GLY A 814 6.22 0.83 -36.29
CA GLY A 814 6.75 1.29 -37.59
C GLY A 814 6.53 0.34 -38.78
N LEU A 815 5.44 -0.43 -38.80
CA LEU A 815 5.08 -1.30 -39.91
C LEU A 815 4.66 -0.45 -41.13
N LYS A 816 5.36 -0.61 -42.25
CA LYS A 816 5.25 0.27 -43.43
C LYS A 816 3.84 0.42 -44.00
N SER A 817 3.02 -0.63 -43.92
CA SER A 817 1.66 -0.67 -44.47
C SER A 817 0.58 -0.14 -43.52
N PHE A 818 0.94 0.14 -42.26
CA PHE A 818 -0.03 0.37 -41.21
C PHE A 818 -0.59 1.81 -41.19
N PRO A 819 0.24 2.87 -41.31
CA PRO A 819 -0.28 4.25 -41.41
C PRO A 819 -1.24 4.45 -42.59
N ALA A 820 -0.95 3.83 -43.74
CA ALA A 820 -1.81 3.91 -44.92
C ALA A 820 -3.18 3.25 -44.69
N ALA A 821 -3.22 2.11 -44.01
CA ALA A 821 -4.48 1.45 -43.65
C ALA A 821 -5.32 2.29 -42.68
N ILE A 822 -4.67 2.91 -41.67
CA ILE A 822 -5.33 3.82 -40.72
C ILE A 822 -5.90 5.02 -41.45
N ASN A 823 -5.13 5.69 -42.30
CA ASN A 823 -5.60 6.86 -43.04
C ASN A 823 -6.72 6.51 -44.04
N SER A 824 -6.76 5.28 -44.54
CA SER A 824 -7.86 4.80 -45.39
C SER A 824 -9.14 4.54 -44.58
N ALA A 825 -9.03 4.00 -43.37
CA ALA A 825 -10.19 3.73 -42.52
C ALA A 825 -10.66 4.98 -41.77
N PHE A 826 -9.75 5.69 -41.11
CA PHE A 826 -10.02 6.91 -40.35
C PHE A 826 -9.20 8.06 -40.95
N PRO A 827 -9.69 8.72 -42.03
CA PRO A 827 -8.92 9.75 -42.75
C PRO A 827 -8.54 10.97 -41.92
N LYS A 828 -9.24 11.20 -40.81
CA LYS A 828 -8.98 12.31 -39.88
C LYS A 828 -8.08 11.89 -38.70
N ALA A 829 -7.73 10.61 -38.57
CA ALA A 829 -6.87 10.14 -37.50
C ALA A 829 -5.42 10.55 -37.76
N GLU A 830 -4.74 11.00 -36.73
CA GLU A 830 -3.32 11.32 -36.81
C GLU A 830 -2.50 10.11 -36.35
N VAL A 831 -1.56 9.67 -37.19
CA VAL A 831 -0.73 8.50 -36.90
C VAL A 831 0.54 8.93 -36.18
N GLN A 832 0.81 8.31 -35.04
CA GLN A 832 2.03 8.49 -34.27
C GLN A 832 2.81 7.18 -34.21
N LEU A 833 4.02 7.16 -34.76
CA LEU A 833 4.91 6.01 -34.65
C LEU A 833 5.57 5.94 -33.27
N CYS A 834 5.67 4.74 -32.74
CA CYS A 834 6.29 4.53 -31.45
C CYS A 834 7.81 4.79 -31.46
N ILE A 835 8.25 5.80 -30.72
CA ILE A 835 9.68 6.12 -30.55
C ILE A 835 10.43 4.99 -29.85
N VAL A 836 9.83 4.36 -28.84
CA VAL A 836 10.48 3.29 -28.07
C VAL A 836 10.79 2.09 -28.97
N HIS A 837 9.86 1.71 -29.86
CA HIS A 837 10.10 0.66 -30.85
C HIS A 837 11.13 1.06 -31.90
N GLN A 838 11.08 2.31 -32.39
CA GLN A 838 12.10 2.84 -33.30
C GLN A 838 13.51 2.77 -32.67
N ILE A 839 13.65 3.14 -31.39
CA ILE A 839 14.90 3.03 -30.63
C ILE A 839 15.34 1.56 -30.52
N ARG A 840 14.46 0.65 -30.08
CA ARG A 840 14.79 -0.78 -29.95
C ARG A 840 15.25 -1.40 -31.27
N ASN A 841 14.57 -1.06 -32.37
CA ASN A 841 14.95 -1.53 -33.70
C ASN A 841 16.30 -0.95 -34.14
N SER A 842 16.56 0.33 -33.83
CA SER A 842 17.86 0.97 -34.08
C SER A 842 19.01 0.24 -33.38
N LEU A 843 18.83 -0.07 -32.09
CA LEU A 843 19.89 -0.68 -31.26
C LEU A 843 20.28 -2.10 -31.69
N LYS A 844 19.44 -2.82 -32.44
CA LYS A 844 19.80 -4.14 -33.01
C LYS A 844 20.94 -4.05 -34.03
N TYR A 845 21.13 -2.89 -34.65
CA TYR A 845 22.13 -2.65 -35.71
C TYR A 845 23.30 -1.78 -35.25
N VAL A 846 23.32 -1.38 -33.97
CA VAL A 846 24.39 -0.58 -33.38
C VAL A 846 25.33 -1.51 -32.62
N SER A 847 26.65 -1.32 -32.78
CA SER A 847 27.63 -2.14 -32.07
C SER A 847 27.56 -1.89 -30.57
N SER A 848 27.73 -2.93 -29.75
CA SER A 848 27.64 -2.86 -28.28
C SER A 848 28.54 -1.78 -27.66
N LYS A 849 29.69 -1.49 -28.27
CA LYS A 849 30.63 -0.43 -27.83
C LYS A 849 30.07 0.98 -28.02
N ASP A 850 29.23 1.17 -29.04
CA ASP A 850 28.69 2.47 -29.44
C ASP A 850 27.30 2.73 -28.85
N VAL A 851 26.58 1.68 -28.40
CA VAL A 851 25.20 1.76 -27.86
C VAL A 851 25.01 2.88 -26.85
N LYS A 852 25.92 3.02 -25.87
CA LYS A 852 25.78 4.03 -24.80
C LYS A 852 25.86 5.46 -25.35
N VAL A 853 26.79 5.71 -26.26
CA VAL A 853 27.02 7.05 -26.86
C VAL A 853 25.92 7.36 -27.86
N PHE A 854 25.58 6.40 -28.72
CA PHE A 854 24.49 6.51 -29.69
C PHE A 854 23.14 6.79 -29.01
N MET A 855 22.85 6.13 -27.88
CA MET A 855 21.65 6.38 -27.09
C MET A 855 21.60 7.78 -26.48
N ASN A 856 22.75 8.36 -26.11
CA ASN A 856 22.80 9.72 -25.60
C ASN A 856 22.51 10.75 -26.70
N ASP A 857 22.97 10.50 -27.93
CA ASP A 857 22.65 11.36 -29.07
C ASP A 857 21.18 11.22 -29.49
N LEU A 858 20.64 9.98 -29.55
CA LEU A 858 19.21 9.75 -29.81
C LEU A 858 18.29 10.41 -28.77
N LYS A 859 18.70 10.44 -27.48
CA LYS A 859 17.94 11.11 -26.41
C LYS A 859 17.72 12.59 -26.69
N LYS A 860 18.66 13.27 -27.34
CA LYS A 860 18.52 14.69 -27.70
C LYS A 860 17.37 14.90 -28.67
N ILE A 861 17.22 13.99 -29.63
CA ILE A 861 16.17 14.04 -30.66
C ILE A 861 14.78 13.95 -30.02
N TYR A 862 14.46 12.86 -29.32
CA TYR A 862 13.08 12.66 -28.85
C TYR A 862 12.70 13.44 -27.58
N ARG A 863 13.68 13.99 -26.85
CA ARG A 863 13.44 14.89 -25.70
C ARG A 863 13.49 16.37 -26.07
N ALA A 864 13.71 16.73 -27.33
CA ALA A 864 13.73 18.11 -27.78
C ALA A 864 12.44 18.86 -27.39
N THR A 865 12.52 20.19 -27.27
CA THR A 865 11.37 21.04 -26.93
C THR A 865 10.49 21.35 -28.12
N SER A 866 11.03 21.34 -29.34
CA SER A 866 10.31 21.55 -30.60
C SER A 866 10.75 20.56 -31.68
N LYS A 867 9.93 20.41 -32.73
CA LYS A 867 10.25 19.59 -33.90
C LYS A 867 11.51 20.08 -34.63
N GLU A 868 11.68 21.39 -34.76
CA GLU A 868 12.84 22.02 -35.42
C GLU A 868 14.16 21.70 -34.69
N ILE A 869 14.16 21.78 -33.36
CA ILE A 869 15.34 21.41 -32.55
C ILE A 869 15.64 19.92 -32.71
N ALA A 870 14.60 19.09 -32.75
CA ALA A 870 14.74 17.65 -32.94
C ALA A 870 15.31 17.28 -34.32
N GLU A 871 14.93 18.03 -35.36
CA GLU A 871 15.46 17.90 -36.73
C GLU A 871 16.94 18.26 -36.80
N ASN A 872 17.35 19.34 -36.12
CA ASN A 872 18.77 19.69 -36.01
C ASN A 872 19.57 18.59 -35.33
N TYR A 873 19.06 18.00 -34.23
CA TYR A 873 19.72 16.87 -33.59
C TYR A 873 19.72 15.60 -34.44
N LEU A 874 18.74 15.41 -35.33
CA LEU A 874 18.73 14.31 -36.28
C LEU A 874 19.81 14.49 -37.36
N LEU A 875 20.06 15.72 -37.81
CA LEU A 875 21.17 16.06 -38.70
C LEU A 875 22.53 15.82 -38.01
N GLU A 876 22.70 16.27 -36.76
CA GLU A 876 23.91 16.00 -35.97
C GLU A 876 24.14 14.48 -35.80
N LEU A 877 23.06 13.71 -35.61
CA LEU A 877 23.13 12.25 -35.53
C LEU A 877 23.59 11.64 -36.85
N GLU A 878 23.11 12.15 -37.99
CA GLU A 878 23.54 11.73 -39.33
C GLU A 878 25.01 12.07 -39.58
N GLU A 879 25.45 13.28 -39.26
CA GLU A 879 26.87 13.67 -39.44
C GLU A 879 27.80 12.76 -38.63
N LYS A 880 27.42 12.44 -37.39
CA LYS A 880 28.26 11.65 -36.49
C LYS A 880 28.22 10.14 -36.75
N TRP A 881 27.04 9.61 -37.12
CA TRP A 881 26.82 8.16 -37.18
C TRP A 881 26.43 7.66 -38.57
N GLY A 882 26.16 8.54 -39.54
CA GLY A 882 25.65 8.20 -40.87
C GLY A 882 26.57 7.31 -41.68
N GLU A 883 27.89 7.47 -41.55
CA GLU A 883 28.86 6.58 -42.22
C GLU A 883 28.87 5.17 -41.61
N LYS A 884 28.73 5.06 -40.28
CA LYS A 884 28.86 3.80 -39.54
C LYS A 884 27.56 3.01 -39.44
N TYR A 885 26.42 3.71 -39.31
CA TYR A 885 25.10 3.14 -39.07
C TYR A 885 24.05 3.71 -40.04
N GLN A 886 24.40 3.79 -41.32
CA GLN A 886 23.55 4.38 -42.37
C GLN A 886 22.12 3.82 -42.40
N LEU A 887 21.95 2.52 -42.15
CA LEU A 887 20.64 1.86 -42.10
C LEU A 887 19.74 2.43 -40.98
N VAL A 888 20.33 2.73 -39.83
CA VAL A 888 19.60 3.27 -38.68
C VAL A 888 19.18 4.71 -38.95
N VAL A 889 20.11 5.55 -39.42
CA VAL A 889 19.82 6.96 -39.71
C VAL A 889 18.75 7.10 -40.79
N LYS A 890 18.86 6.34 -41.90
CA LYS A 890 17.81 6.30 -42.95
C LYS A 890 16.45 5.87 -42.42
N SER A 891 16.42 4.92 -41.47
CA SER A 891 15.16 4.49 -40.85
C SER A 891 14.49 5.63 -40.07
N TRP A 892 15.26 6.42 -39.32
CA TRP A 892 14.73 7.58 -38.60
C TRP A 892 14.24 8.69 -39.55
N GLN A 893 15.01 8.99 -40.60
CA GLN A 893 14.62 9.98 -41.61
C GLN A 893 13.31 9.58 -42.34
N ASN A 894 13.23 8.34 -42.83
CA ASN A 894 12.06 7.84 -43.55
C ASN A 894 10.79 7.83 -42.69
N ASN A 895 10.94 7.60 -41.38
CA ASN A 895 9.82 7.53 -40.44
C ASN A 895 9.58 8.87 -39.72
N TRP A 896 10.37 9.92 -40.00
CA TRP A 896 10.43 11.13 -39.17
C TRP A 896 9.11 11.87 -39.09
N GLU A 897 8.36 11.95 -40.19
CA GLU A 897 7.06 12.61 -40.25
C GLU A 897 6.09 12.04 -39.21
N ASN A 898 5.94 10.71 -39.18
CA ASN A 898 5.07 10.04 -38.21
C ASN A 898 5.71 9.84 -36.83
N LEU A 899 7.04 9.89 -36.71
CA LEU A 899 7.73 9.87 -35.42
C LEU A 899 7.63 11.20 -34.69
N SER A 900 7.61 12.31 -35.41
CA SER A 900 7.60 13.68 -34.85
C SER A 900 6.19 14.25 -34.63
N GLY A 901 5.14 13.50 -34.95
CA GLY A 901 3.75 13.94 -34.81
C GLY A 901 3.41 14.46 -33.41
N TYR A 902 4.02 13.90 -32.36
CA TYR A 902 3.75 14.27 -30.98
C TYR A 902 4.20 15.69 -30.60
N PHE A 903 5.11 16.31 -31.35
CA PHE A 903 5.66 17.63 -31.02
C PHE A 903 4.62 18.75 -31.09
N LYS A 904 3.52 18.54 -31.80
CA LYS A 904 2.44 19.53 -31.92
C LYS A 904 1.50 19.58 -30.72
N TYR A 905 1.53 18.56 -29.86
CA TYR A 905 0.65 18.51 -28.69
C TYR A 905 1.36 18.97 -27.41
N SER A 906 0.56 19.41 -26.45
CA SER A 906 1.03 19.83 -25.14
C SER A 906 1.66 18.67 -24.34
N GLY A 907 2.45 19.01 -23.32
CA GLY A 907 3.19 18.05 -22.49
C GLY A 907 2.39 16.81 -22.00
N PRO A 908 1.14 16.98 -21.49
CA PRO A 908 0.31 15.85 -21.06
C PRO A 908 -0.02 14.87 -22.20
N VAL A 909 -0.50 15.38 -23.35
CA VAL A 909 -0.83 14.56 -24.52
C VAL A 909 0.43 13.90 -25.07
N ARG A 910 1.53 14.66 -25.19
CA ARG A 910 2.84 14.17 -25.62
C ARG A 910 3.28 12.97 -24.78
N LYS A 911 3.26 13.08 -23.45
CA LYS A 911 3.62 11.98 -22.52
C LYS A 911 2.79 10.71 -22.74
N LEU A 912 1.52 10.88 -23.06
CA LEU A 912 0.61 9.76 -23.28
C LEU A 912 0.92 8.99 -24.57
N ILE A 913 1.26 9.70 -25.66
CA ILE A 913 1.46 9.11 -26.99
C ILE A 913 2.90 8.66 -27.28
N TYR A 914 3.93 9.32 -26.72
CA TYR A 914 5.31 8.87 -26.95
C TYR A 914 5.73 7.71 -26.04
N THR A 915 5.01 7.47 -24.93
CA THR A 915 5.29 6.32 -24.05
C THR A 915 4.45 5.12 -24.44
N THR A 916 5.08 3.95 -24.53
CA THR A 916 4.39 2.67 -24.74
C THR A 916 3.83 2.05 -23.47
N ASN A 917 3.96 2.75 -22.34
CA ASN A 917 3.67 2.22 -21.00
C ASN A 917 2.25 1.63 -20.89
N HIS A 918 1.27 2.20 -21.61
CA HIS A 918 -0.11 1.72 -21.57
C HIS A 918 -0.26 0.33 -22.19
N ILE A 919 0.14 0.17 -23.46
CA ILE A 919 0.03 -1.13 -24.15
C ILE A 919 1.08 -2.14 -23.66
N GLU A 920 2.28 -1.68 -23.26
CA GLU A 920 3.28 -2.54 -22.62
C GLU A 920 2.84 -3.04 -21.25
N GLY A 921 2.10 -2.22 -20.50
CA GLY A 921 1.46 -2.64 -19.25
C GLY A 921 0.51 -3.82 -19.48
N LEU A 922 -0.33 -3.74 -20.52
CA LEU A 922 -1.18 -4.85 -20.95
C LEU A 922 -0.35 -6.07 -21.37
N HIS A 923 0.63 -5.89 -22.26
CA HIS A 923 1.51 -6.97 -22.72
C HIS A 923 2.24 -7.65 -21.56
N ARG A 924 2.64 -6.91 -20.52
CA ARG A 924 3.27 -7.46 -19.32
C ARG A 924 2.32 -8.35 -18.52
N GLN A 925 1.05 -7.93 -18.37
CA GLN A 925 0.03 -8.77 -17.73
C GLN A 925 -0.20 -10.04 -18.55
N ILE A 926 -0.38 -9.93 -19.88
CA ILE A 926 -0.54 -11.09 -20.76
C ILE A 926 0.66 -12.05 -20.64
N ARG A 927 1.89 -11.52 -20.68
CA ARG A 927 3.12 -12.33 -20.48
C ARG A 927 3.16 -13.03 -19.14
N LYS A 928 2.63 -12.44 -18.06
CA LYS A 928 2.59 -13.08 -16.73
C LYS A 928 1.81 -14.41 -16.77
N PHE A 929 0.75 -14.47 -17.57
CA PHE A 929 -0.09 -15.66 -17.72
C PHE A 929 0.35 -16.60 -18.84
N THR A 930 1.13 -16.13 -19.82
CA THR A 930 1.55 -16.94 -20.97
C THR A 930 3.00 -17.44 -20.90
N LYS A 931 3.90 -16.83 -20.10
CA LYS A 931 5.34 -17.14 -20.07
C LYS A 931 5.66 -18.59 -19.66
N THR A 932 4.79 -19.22 -18.87
CA THR A 932 4.97 -20.61 -18.41
C THR A 932 4.73 -21.65 -19.52
N LYS A 933 4.17 -21.26 -20.67
CA LYS A 933 3.83 -22.17 -21.78
C LYS A 933 4.75 -21.96 -22.97
N GLY A 934 5.50 -23.01 -23.34
CA GLY A 934 6.43 -22.98 -24.47
C GLY A 934 5.77 -22.97 -25.86
N SER A 935 4.51 -23.42 -25.96
CA SER A 935 3.73 -23.38 -27.21
C SER A 935 2.21 -23.50 -26.93
N PHE A 936 1.37 -22.80 -27.69
CA PHE A 936 -0.08 -22.76 -27.49
C PHE A 936 -0.85 -23.63 -28.49
N THR A 937 -1.86 -24.35 -28.02
CA THR A 937 -2.87 -25.04 -28.86
C THR A 937 -4.15 -24.21 -29.03
N SER A 938 -4.50 -23.36 -28.05
CA SER A 938 -5.62 -22.40 -28.15
C SER A 938 -5.21 -21.06 -27.54
N LEU A 939 -4.60 -20.20 -28.37
CA LEU A 939 -4.03 -18.91 -27.94
C LEU A 939 -5.12 -17.89 -27.56
N TYR A 940 -6.21 -17.83 -28.32
CA TYR A 940 -7.31 -16.87 -28.12
C TYR A 940 -7.89 -16.92 -26.70
N LYS A 941 -8.17 -18.12 -26.18
CA LYS A 941 -8.79 -18.28 -24.86
C LYS A 941 -7.90 -17.76 -23.73
N GLN A 942 -6.59 -18.00 -23.82
CA GLN A 942 -5.65 -17.60 -22.78
C GLN A 942 -5.40 -16.10 -22.79
N VAL A 943 -5.27 -15.52 -23.97
CA VAL A 943 -5.14 -14.06 -24.13
C VAL A 943 -6.40 -13.36 -23.61
N TYR A 944 -7.58 -13.87 -23.94
CA TYR A 944 -8.86 -13.33 -23.42
C TYR A 944 -8.92 -13.34 -21.89
N CYS A 945 -8.64 -14.48 -21.24
CA CYS A 945 -8.66 -14.56 -19.78
C CYS A 945 -7.63 -13.60 -19.14
N ALA A 946 -6.46 -13.44 -19.75
CA ALA A 946 -5.45 -12.51 -19.27
C ALA A 946 -5.87 -11.04 -19.42
N ILE A 947 -6.55 -10.69 -20.52
CA ILE A 947 -7.14 -9.36 -20.75
C ILE A 947 -8.19 -9.07 -19.67
N LYS A 948 -9.11 -10.00 -19.38
CA LYS A 948 -10.16 -9.79 -18.38
C LYS A 948 -9.60 -9.49 -16.99
N LYS A 949 -8.58 -10.25 -16.55
CA LYS A 949 -7.86 -9.97 -15.30
C LYS A 949 -7.09 -8.66 -15.30
N ALA A 950 -6.67 -8.16 -16.47
CA ALA A 950 -6.03 -6.85 -16.57
C ALA A 950 -7.06 -5.71 -16.45
N GLU A 951 -8.24 -5.87 -17.06
CA GLU A 951 -9.35 -4.92 -17.01
C GLU A 951 -9.91 -4.74 -15.58
N GLU A 952 -9.95 -5.80 -14.76
CA GLU A 952 -10.36 -5.74 -13.34
C GLU A 952 -9.54 -4.72 -12.51
N LYS A 953 -8.31 -4.41 -12.94
CA LYS A 953 -7.42 -3.45 -12.26
C LYS A 953 -7.57 -2.02 -12.77
N TRP A 954 -8.35 -1.78 -13.83
CA TRP A 954 -8.51 -0.47 -14.47
C TRP A 954 -9.73 0.26 -13.91
N THR A 955 -9.67 0.62 -12.63
CA THR A 955 -10.81 1.24 -11.91
C THR A 955 -10.86 2.77 -12.04
N MET A 956 -9.74 3.42 -12.33
CA MET A 956 -9.61 4.88 -12.41
C MET A 956 -9.21 5.35 -13.83
N PRO A 957 -9.66 6.55 -14.26
CA PRO A 957 -9.13 7.22 -15.44
C PRO A 957 -7.62 7.44 -15.38
N ILE A 958 -7.00 7.69 -16.54
CA ILE A 958 -5.59 8.08 -16.61
C ILE A 958 -5.38 9.41 -15.86
N SER A 959 -4.23 9.53 -15.19
CA SER A 959 -3.85 10.75 -14.46
C SER A 959 -3.93 11.98 -15.36
N ASP A 960 -4.44 13.10 -14.82
CA ASP A 960 -4.59 14.38 -15.52
C ASP A 960 -5.46 14.30 -16.79
N TRP A 961 -6.41 13.36 -16.85
CA TRP A 961 -7.27 13.18 -18.02
C TRP A 961 -8.09 14.42 -18.36
N ALA A 962 -8.63 15.13 -17.37
CA ALA A 962 -9.42 16.35 -17.60
C ALA A 962 -8.64 17.43 -18.38
N LEU A 963 -7.35 17.60 -18.06
CA LEU A 963 -6.47 18.51 -18.81
C LEU A 963 -6.17 17.94 -20.19
N THR A 964 -5.90 16.64 -20.28
CA THR A 964 -5.55 15.96 -21.53
C THR A 964 -6.70 16.03 -22.55
N ILE A 965 -7.93 15.72 -22.14
CA ILE A 965 -9.11 15.73 -23.00
C ILE A 965 -9.47 17.16 -23.44
N SER A 966 -9.32 18.16 -22.57
CA SER A 966 -9.49 19.57 -22.93
C SER A 966 -8.50 20.02 -24.01
N GLN A 967 -7.23 19.61 -23.89
CA GLN A 967 -6.21 19.93 -24.89
C GLN A 967 -6.47 19.21 -26.22
N LEU A 968 -6.96 17.98 -26.18
CA LEU A 968 -7.38 17.25 -27.36
C LEU A 968 -8.61 17.91 -28.03
N ASP A 969 -9.58 18.40 -27.25
CA ASP A 969 -10.75 19.11 -27.79
C ASP A 969 -10.37 20.42 -28.49
N ILE A 970 -9.42 21.18 -27.91
CA ILE A 970 -8.86 22.38 -28.55
C ILE A 970 -8.18 22.03 -29.89
N PHE A 971 -7.40 20.94 -29.92
CA PHE A 971 -6.64 20.55 -31.11
C PHE A 971 -7.52 19.88 -32.18
N PHE A 972 -8.57 19.18 -31.77
CA PHE A 972 -9.50 18.45 -32.62
C PHE A 972 -10.94 18.98 -32.45
N PRO A 973 -11.20 20.25 -32.82
CA PRO A 973 -12.46 20.90 -32.52
C PRO A 973 -13.65 20.16 -33.15
N ALA A 974 -14.73 20.05 -32.38
CA ALA A 974 -16.00 19.41 -32.77
C ALA A 974 -15.92 17.91 -33.12
N ARG A 975 -14.83 17.21 -32.73
CA ARG A 975 -14.69 15.75 -32.91
C ARG A 975 -14.97 14.95 -31.65
N LEU A 976 -14.91 15.57 -30.47
CA LEU A 976 -15.24 14.95 -29.19
C LEU A 976 -16.68 15.31 -28.79
N LYS A 977 -17.39 14.36 -28.16
CA LYS A 977 -18.74 14.54 -27.64
C LYS A 977 -18.65 14.65 -26.12
N ILE A 978 -18.07 15.74 -25.62
CA ILE A 978 -17.88 15.98 -24.19
C ILE A 978 -19.15 16.62 -23.62
N GLU A 979 -19.94 15.87 -22.86
CA GLU A 979 -21.06 16.41 -22.10
C GLU A 979 -20.55 16.96 -20.76
N LEU A 980 -20.58 18.29 -20.61
CA LEU A 980 -20.43 18.94 -19.31
C LEU A 980 -21.80 18.93 -18.62
N ASN A 981 -22.14 17.84 -17.91
CA ASN A 981 -23.31 17.80 -17.04
C ASN A 981 -22.98 18.35 -15.65
#